data_AF-A0A9D2EAP2-F1
#
_entry.id   AF-A0A9D2EAP2-F1
#
_cell.length_a   1.000
_cell.length_b   1.000
_cell.length_c   1.000
_cell.angle_alpha   90.00
_cell.angle_beta   90.00
_cell.angle_gamma   90.00
#
_symmetry.space_group_name_H-M   'P 1'
#
loop_
_entity.id
_entity.type
_entity.pdbx_description
1 polymer ?
#
loop_
_entity_poly.entity_id
_entity_poly.type
_entity_poly.pdbx_seq_one_letter_code
_entity_poly.pdbx_strand_id
1 'polypeptide(L)'
;MKHKHLLYSLFAAASLITVSCDYNEDNFPGYDELAHPTDIGNDTLTLVSSDYKNIAKIDANINLATSKDPEGESYLRALEAVGNNGYFTEDAQIAWYMPAYLEQKFPYYDDGSKATIFYKEYTNLPDYLNDFNGIKKYSLTADDYQTVWGEDMTASFLTPATIRQMPNILATAISDAKEGDMRLVEYAFSETEPSTGGGSVEVSPIYLEAVIGDDDGGFQPQNITLEGVSYVWKYDSEHHYWKASAYVGGNKTAESWLLTPEVDLTAAKEPVLSADLILNHLNGAPMENHIAIKVSTDYAGDVKTATWETLEIPNKPTGNSWDEVNTGNIDLSAYKGQKIYIAFQYNSNTDAAPTWEVYNVYVQELEVATATKALASTRAVSEPNAAAVYRYDGSNWQAYSTDEADIAVLQPADYDQIGYTTIKTPGETLPIYLKQAYPYAQADDVVAVVYYNYDGGISATEFIYDGATWTETTVAQTSSIVFLKSGGEWQEAKVYYSATLLNGESGGFTVQDIELDGLSTIWTLDNSYGWKGSGYSNGNKENKETESWLVSPEIDLSKAVAPVLKFDVAINFLNAKTVDDYFSVNVSTDYSRDATTATWDQLEITQWPEGNSWSFSTVEGVKLDAYVGQKIYLSFHYLSDSESAITVEIKNLSIQE
;
A
#
# COMPACT_ATOMS: atom_id res chain seq x y z
N MET A 1 72.95 -16.09 13.45
CA MET A 1 74.00 -15.20 12.91
C MET A 1 74.31 -15.60 11.49
N LYS A 2 74.02 -14.75 10.49
CA LYS A 2 74.74 -14.65 9.21
C LYS A 2 74.15 -13.48 8.41
N HIS A 3 74.86 -12.36 8.42
CA HIS A 3 74.77 -11.29 7.42
C HIS A 3 75.98 -11.42 6.50
N LYS A 4 75.80 -11.28 5.18
CA LYS A 4 76.30 -10.15 4.37
C LYS A 4 76.17 -10.45 2.86
N HIS A 5 75.76 -9.40 2.16
CA HIS A 5 75.47 -9.26 0.74
C HIS A 5 76.72 -9.19 -0.18
N LEU A 6 76.42 -9.08 -1.49
CA LEU A 6 77.19 -8.55 -2.63
C LEU A 6 78.05 -9.57 -3.41
N LEU A 7 78.13 -9.56 -4.75
CA LEU A 7 77.37 -9.01 -5.88
C LEU A 7 78.12 -9.47 -7.16
N TYR A 8 77.47 -9.38 -8.33
CA TYR A 8 78.07 -9.41 -9.68
C TYR A 8 78.67 -10.72 -10.21
N SER A 9 77.80 -11.52 -10.82
CA SER A 9 78.08 -12.08 -12.16
C SER A 9 76.81 -12.07 -13.01
N LEU A 10 76.24 -10.87 -13.17
CA LEU A 10 75.59 -10.46 -14.42
C LEU A 10 76.70 -10.20 -15.46
N PHE A 11 76.32 -10.22 -16.75
CA PHE A 11 77.11 -9.96 -17.96
C PHE A 11 77.68 -11.18 -18.70
N ALA A 12 76.79 -12.06 -19.18
CA ALA A 12 77.04 -12.82 -20.42
C ALA A 12 75.78 -13.42 -21.06
N ALA A 13 74.69 -13.62 -20.30
CA ALA A 13 73.46 -14.25 -20.81
C ALA A 13 72.27 -13.29 -21.00
N ALA A 14 72.49 -11.97 -20.91
CA ALA A 14 71.45 -10.95 -21.02
C ALA A 14 71.44 -10.19 -22.37
N SER A 15 72.25 -10.62 -23.35
CA SER A 15 72.39 -9.93 -24.64
C SER A 15 71.82 -10.70 -25.83
N LEU A 16 70.93 -11.68 -25.60
CA LEU A 16 70.25 -12.44 -26.67
C LEU A 16 68.72 -12.48 -26.55
N ILE A 17 68.11 -11.71 -25.65
CA ILE A 17 66.64 -11.64 -25.49
C ILE A 17 66.06 -10.30 -25.99
N THR A 18 66.88 -9.32 -26.36
CA THR A 18 66.39 -7.99 -26.81
C THR A 18 66.16 -7.88 -28.33
N VAL A 19 66.04 -9.00 -29.06
CA VAL A 19 65.74 -9.01 -30.51
C VAL A 19 64.51 -9.88 -30.85
N SER A 20 63.88 -10.52 -29.85
CA SER A 20 62.69 -11.35 -30.11
C SER A 20 61.36 -10.58 -30.05
N CYS A 21 61.35 -9.33 -29.61
CA CYS A 21 60.14 -8.49 -29.68
C CYS A 21 59.94 -7.91 -31.09
N ASP A 22 61.04 -7.62 -31.79
CA ASP A 22 61.02 -7.06 -33.17
C ASP A 22 60.68 -8.13 -34.23
N TYR A 23 60.97 -9.40 -33.95
CA TYR A 23 60.73 -10.49 -34.92
C TYR A 23 59.24 -10.74 -35.17
N ASN A 24 58.37 -10.53 -34.17
CA ASN A 24 56.93 -10.80 -34.31
C ASN A 24 56.21 -9.67 -35.05
N GLU A 25 56.52 -8.40 -34.77
CA GLU A 25 55.95 -7.24 -35.49
C GLU A 25 56.33 -7.25 -36.99
N ASP A 26 57.59 -7.55 -37.31
CA ASP A 26 58.09 -7.51 -38.70
C ASP A 26 57.65 -8.70 -39.56
N ASN A 27 57.38 -9.87 -38.96
CA ASN A 27 57.11 -11.12 -39.71
C ASN A 27 55.66 -11.60 -39.61
N PHE A 28 54.88 -11.11 -38.65
CA PHE A 28 53.48 -11.47 -38.48
C PHE A 28 52.62 -10.23 -38.19
N PRO A 29 52.37 -9.37 -39.19
CA PRO A 29 51.47 -8.22 -39.03
C PRO A 29 50.08 -8.72 -38.58
N GLY A 30 49.62 -8.28 -37.41
CA GLY A 30 48.36 -8.72 -36.79
C GLY A 30 48.48 -9.88 -35.77
N TYR A 31 49.68 -10.35 -35.42
CA TYR A 31 49.85 -11.41 -34.41
C TYR A 31 49.60 -10.92 -32.97
N ASP A 32 49.92 -9.65 -32.68
CA ASP A 32 49.55 -9.01 -31.40
C ASP A 32 48.04 -8.69 -31.34
N GLU A 33 47.36 -8.66 -32.49
CA GLU A 33 45.90 -8.51 -32.59
C GLU A 33 45.15 -9.86 -32.48
N LEU A 34 45.86 -10.99 -32.51
CA LEU A 34 45.29 -12.32 -32.36
C LEU A 34 45.35 -12.80 -30.89
N ALA A 35 44.29 -12.41 -30.17
CA ALA A 35 43.73 -13.01 -28.97
C ALA A 35 44.49 -12.80 -27.64
N HIS A 36 44.33 -11.61 -27.07
CA HIS A 36 43.96 -11.58 -25.65
C HIS A 36 42.56 -12.23 -25.54
N PRO A 37 42.41 -13.38 -24.86
CA PRO A 37 41.09 -13.95 -24.66
C PRO A 37 40.23 -12.95 -23.88
N THR A 38 39.14 -12.48 -24.50
CA THR A 38 38.13 -11.63 -23.86
C THR A 38 37.25 -12.49 -22.97
N ASP A 39 37.20 -12.21 -21.68
CA ASP A 39 36.34 -12.88 -20.70
C ASP A 39 35.06 -12.06 -20.49
N ILE A 40 34.05 -12.35 -21.32
CA ILE A 40 32.73 -11.70 -21.24
C ILE A 40 31.78 -12.58 -20.41
N GLY A 41 31.49 -12.14 -19.18
CA GLY A 41 30.61 -12.84 -18.25
C GLY A 41 29.14 -12.39 -18.32
N ASN A 42 28.22 -13.27 -17.90
CA ASN A 42 26.81 -12.93 -17.67
C ASN A 42 26.33 -13.64 -16.40
N ASP A 43 26.41 -12.93 -15.28
CA ASP A 43 26.21 -13.50 -13.95
C ASP A 43 24.94 -13.00 -13.28
N THR A 44 24.41 -13.83 -12.39
CA THR A 44 23.29 -13.47 -11.51
C THR A 44 23.74 -13.64 -10.06
N LEU A 45 23.63 -12.57 -9.27
CA LEU A 45 24.01 -12.54 -7.86
C LEU A 45 22.80 -12.22 -6.99
N THR A 46 22.52 -13.07 -6.00
CA THR A 46 21.56 -12.75 -4.93
C THR A 46 22.35 -12.42 -3.67
N LEU A 47 22.25 -11.17 -3.21
CA LEU A 47 23.02 -10.71 -2.06
C LEU A 47 22.50 -11.35 -0.76
N VAL A 48 23.43 -11.93 -0.01
CA VAL A 48 23.18 -12.43 1.35
C VAL A 48 23.76 -11.47 2.38
N SER A 49 23.43 -11.65 3.66
CA SER A 49 23.85 -10.73 4.74
C SER A 49 25.37 -10.49 4.83
N SER A 50 26.21 -11.45 4.42
CA SER A 50 27.66 -11.24 4.35
C SER A 50 28.08 -10.29 3.23
N ASP A 51 27.36 -10.26 2.12
CA ASP A 51 27.67 -9.39 0.99
C ASP A 51 27.44 -7.93 1.34
N TYR A 52 26.30 -7.59 1.96
CA TYR A 52 26.05 -6.21 2.44
C TYR A 52 27.14 -5.72 3.39
N LYS A 53 27.58 -6.59 4.33
CA LYS A 53 28.70 -6.28 5.24
C LYS A 53 30.01 -6.05 4.51
N ASN A 54 30.26 -6.78 3.43
CA ASN A 54 31.46 -6.62 2.62
C ASN A 54 31.39 -5.32 1.80
N ILE A 55 30.26 -5.06 1.13
CA ILE A 55 29.99 -3.85 0.33
C ILE A 55 30.22 -2.58 1.18
N ALA A 56 29.70 -2.55 2.41
CA ALA A 56 29.84 -1.42 3.32
C ALA A 56 31.29 -1.17 3.79
N LYS A 57 32.19 -2.14 3.63
CA LYS A 57 33.60 -2.07 4.08
C LYS A 57 34.60 -1.85 2.96
N ILE A 58 34.16 -1.75 1.71
CA ILE A 58 35.05 -1.49 0.59
C ILE A 58 35.56 -0.05 0.68
N ASP A 59 36.88 0.14 0.68
CA ASP A 59 37.51 1.47 0.80
C ASP A 59 37.01 2.45 -0.27
N ALA A 60 36.80 1.99 -1.51
CA ALA A 60 36.23 2.80 -2.58
C ALA A 60 34.80 3.29 -2.24
N ASN A 61 33.97 2.45 -1.63
CA ASN A 61 32.61 2.81 -1.22
C ASN A 61 32.62 3.79 -0.04
N ILE A 62 33.51 3.58 0.94
CA ILE A 62 33.70 4.49 2.07
C ILE A 62 34.14 5.87 1.58
N ASN A 63 35.11 5.92 0.66
CA ASN A 63 35.58 7.17 0.07
C ASN A 63 34.47 7.87 -0.74
N LEU A 64 33.64 7.11 -1.49
CA LEU A 64 32.51 7.65 -2.22
C LEU A 64 31.43 8.22 -1.28
N ALA A 65 31.09 7.50 -0.22
CA ALA A 65 30.14 7.98 0.78
C ALA A 65 30.65 9.27 1.46
N THR A 66 31.93 9.31 1.81
CA THR A 66 32.56 10.49 2.43
C THR A 66 32.60 11.70 1.48
N SER A 67 32.80 11.49 0.18
CA SER A 67 32.85 12.61 -0.79
C SER A 67 31.49 13.24 -1.08
N LYS A 68 30.39 12.48 -0.89
CA LYS A 68 29.01 12.98 -1.05
C LYS A 68 28.61 13.96 0.05
N ASP A 69 29.15 13.79 1.27
CA ASP A 69 28.99 14.75 2.37
C ASP A 69 30.29 14.81 3.20
N PRO A 70 31.24 15.67 2.81
CA PRO A 70 32.55 15.76 3.48
C PRO A 70 32.49 16.31 4.90
N GLU A 71 31.42 17.04 5.26
CA GLU A 71 31.27 17.73 6.56
C GLU A 71 30.21 17.08 7.45
N GLY A 72 29.22 16.40 6.87
CA GLY A 72 28.23 15.57 7.56
C GLY A 72 28.44 14.09 7.26
N GLU A 73 28.58 13.25 8.27
CA GLU A 73 28.80 11.81 8.05
C GLU A 73 27.49 11.08 7.63
N SER A 74 26.55 11.76 6.97
CA SER A 74 25.21 11.26 6.63
C SER A 74 25.27 10.03 5.72
N TYR A 75 25.91 10.15 4.55
CA TYR A 75 26.09 9.05 3.60
C TYR A 75 26.99 7.93 4.13
N LEU A 76 27.98 8.27 4.98
CA LEU A 76 28.82 7.26 5.63
C LEU A 76 28.00 6.41 6.59
N ARG A 77 27.16 7.03 7.43
CA ARG A 77 26.23 6.31 8.32
C ARG A 77 25.21 5.50 7.54
N ALA A 78 24.71 6.02 6.41
CA ALA A 78 23.80 5.28 5.55
C ALA A 78 24.47 4.03 4.97
N LEU A 79 25.72 4.13 4.48
CA LEU A 79 26.50 2.97 4.02
C LEU A 79 26.77 1.96 5.15
N GLU A 80 27.12 2.42 6.35
CA GLU A 80 27.27 1.54 7.53
C GLU A 80 25.96 0.83 7.86
N ALA A 81 24.83 1.53 7.76
CA ALA A 81 23.49 0.97 7.96
C ALA A 81 23.17 -0.13 6.94
N VAL A 82 23.58 0.01 5.67
CA VAL A 82 23.44 -1.07 4.67
C VAL A 82 24.09 -2.36 5.16
N GLY A 83 25.33 -2.27 5.69
CA GLY A 83 26.06 -3.42 6.22
C GLY A 83 25.41 -4.05 7.46
N ASN A 84 24.77 -3.23 8.29
CA ASN A 84 24.13 -3.68 9.53
C ASN A 84 22.73 -4.27 9.28
N ASN A 85 21.95 -3.62 8.43
CA ASN A 85 20.55 -3.92 8.21
C ASN A 85 20.33 -4.94 7.08
N GLY A 86 21.28 -5.04 6.14
CA GLY A 86 21.20 -5.99 5.03
C GLY A 86 20.25 -5.57 3.91
N TYR A 87 20.04 -4.26 3.74
CA TYR A 87 19.28 -3.66 2.64
C TYR A 87 19.83 -2.27 2.30
N PHE A 88 19.59 -1.82 1.07
CA PHE A 88 19.92 -0.47 0.60
C PHE A 88 18.77 0.51 0.88
N THR A 89 19.05 1.81 0.88
CA THR A 89 18.06 2.89 1.10
C THR A 89 18.24 3.97 0.03
N GLU A 90 17.34 4.96 -0.02
CA GLU A 90 17.52 6.13 -0.91
C GLU A 90 18.81 6.91 -0.59
N ASP A 91 19.19 6.98 0.69
CA ASP A 91 20.43 7.62 1.15
C ASP A 91 21.68 6.74 0.98
N ALA A 92 21.51 5.49 0.58
CA ALA A 92 22.59 4.56 0.27
C ALA A 92 22.17 3.64 -0.87
N GLN A 93 22.11 4.17 -2.09
CA GLN A 93 21.62 3.43 -3.25
C GLN A 93 22.61 2.36 -3.70
N ILE A 94 22.10 1.20 -4.12
CA ILE A 94 22.93 0.10 -4.64
C ILE A 94 23.78 0.51 -5.84
N ALA A 95 23.25 1.37 -6.72
CA ALA A 95 23.93 1.89 -7.91
C ALA A 95 25.27 2.57 -7.57
N TRP A 96 25.42 3.13 -6.37
CA TRP A 96 26.63 3.83 -5.95
C TRP A 96 27.72 2.87 -5.48
N TYR A 97 27.35 1.78 -4.80
CA TYR A 97 28.29 0.96 -4.03
C TYR A 97 28.53 -0.42 -4.63
N MET A 98 27.64 -0.88 -5.51
CA MET A 98 27.78 -2.17 -6.17
C MET A 98 28.93 -2.22 -7.20
N PRO A 99 29.22 -1.17 -7.99
CA PRO A 99 30.35 -1.19 -8.93
C PRO A 99 31.68 -1.66 -8.31
N ALA A 100 32.05 -1.12 -7.14
CA ALA A 100 33.29 -1.50 -6.48
C ALA A 100 33.29 -2.95 -5.96
N TYR A 101 32.13 -3.46 -5.57
CA TYR A 101 31.98 -4.86 -5.16
C TYR A 101 32.05 -5.81 -6.36
N LEU A 102 31.45 -5.44 -7.50
CA LEU A 102 31.57 -6.20 -8.74
C LEU A 102 33.00 -6.22 -9.26
N GLU A 103 33.75 -5.12 -9.13
CA GLU A 103 35.17 -5.09 -9.52
C GLU A 103 36.03 -6.03 -8.66
N GLN A 104 35.75 -6.12 -7.34
CA GLN A 104 36.43 -7.10 -6.47
C GLN A 104 36.03 -8.55 -6.79
N LYS A 105 34.77 -8.77 -7.19
CA LYS A 105 34.22 -10.11 -7.42
C LYS A 105 34.57 -10.66 -8.80
N PHE A 106 34.64 -9.78 -9.80
CA PHE A 106 34.88 -10.10 -11.21
C PHE A 106 36.03 -9.25 -11.79
N PRO A 107 37.26 -9.38 -11.24
CA PRO A 107 38.39 -8.51 -11.61
C PRO A 107 38.95 -8.77 -13.01
N TYR A 108 38.55 -9.86 -13.68
CA TYR A 108 39.05 -10.25 -15.00
C TYR A 108 38.03 -10.07 -16.12
N TYR A 109 36.81 -9.63 -15.79
CA TYR A 109 35.77 -9.46 -16.79
C TYR A 109 36.07 -8.25 -17.68
N ASP A 110 35.90 -8.46 -18.97
CA ASP A 110 36.11 -7.44 -20.00
C ASP A 110 34.82 -6.67 -20.31
N ASP A 111 34.96 -5.58 -21.07
CA ASP A 111 33.85 -4.77 -21.57
C ASP A 111 32.82 -5.64 -22.32
N GLY A 112 31.54 -5.37 -22.07
CA GLY A 112 30.40 -6.18 -22.53
C GLY A 112 29.88 -7.18 -21.49
N SER A 113 30.61 -7.42 -20.39
CA SER A 113 30.16 -8.30 -19.30
C SER A 113 28.96 -7.74 -18.56
N LYS A 114 28.04 -8.61 -18.13
CA LYS A 114 26.79 -8.25 -17.46
C LYS A 114 26.66 -8.94 -16.10
N ALA A 115 26.11 -8.22 -15.12
CA ALA A 115 25.79 -8.77 -13.81
C ALA A 115 24.39 -8.33 -13.38
N THR A 116 23.48 -9.28 -13.21
CA THR A 116 22.14 -9.06 -12.64
C THR A 116 22.20 -9.29 -11.13
N ILE A 117 21.79 -8.29 -10.36
CA ILE A 117 21.88 -8.29 -8.90
C ILE A 117 20.48 -8.29 -8.31
N PHE A 118 20.16 -9.30 -7.50
CA PHE A 118 19.01 -9.33 -6.61
C PHE A 118 19.45 -8.89 -5.21
N TYR A 119 18.79 -7.87 -4.69
CA TYR A 119 19.14 -7.22 -3.43
C TYR A 119 17.90 -6.83 -2.64
N LYS A 120 18.06 -6.48 -1.37
CA LYS A 120 17.00 -5.93 -0.54
C LYS A 120 17.07 -4.41 -0.53
N GLU A 121 15.94 -3.76 -0.72
CA GLU A 121 15.78 -2.32 -0.67
C GLU A 121 14.78 -1.98 0.42
N TYR A 122 15.09 -0.95 1.21
CA TYR A 122 14.25 -0.50 2.29
C TYR A 122 12.88 -0.07 1.78
N THR A 123 11.86 -0.53 2.49
CA THR A 123 10.47 -0.11 2.34
C THR A 123 10.00 0.36 3.70
N ASN A 124 9.38 1.53 3.76
CA ASN A 124 8.74 1.98 4.99
C ASN A 124 7.74 0.92 5.43
N LEU A 125 7.82 0.55 6.71
CA LEU A 125 6.70 -0.12 7.34
C LEU A 125 5.52 0.87 7.42
N PRO A 126 4.28 0.38 7.43
CA PRO A 126 3.10 1.22 7.59
C PRO A 126 3.21 2.15 8.81
N ASP A 127 2.81 3.41 8.64
CA ASP A 127 3.03 4.46 9.64
C ASP A 127 2.33 4.13 10.97
N TYR A 128 1.19 3.43 10.93
CA TYR A 128 0.42 3.03 12.11
C TYR A 128 1.20 2.12 13.06
N LEU A 129 2.22 1.38 12.59
CA LEU A 129 3.05 0.55 13.48
C LEU A 129 3.85 1.40 14.47
N ASN A 130 4.08 2.69 14.15
CA ASN A 130 4.72 3.62 15.07
C ASN A 130 3.86 3.94 16.29
N ASP A 131 2.53 3.77 16.22
CA ASP A 131 1.63 4.04 17.35
C ASP A 131 1.91 3.09 18.53
N PHE A 132 2.39 1.87 18.24
CA PHE A 132 2.79 0.91 19.27
C PHE A 132 4.12 1.25 19.96
N ASN A 133 4.88 2.24 19.47
CA ASN A 133 6.13 2.65 20.10
C ASN A 133 5.86 3.28 21.47
N GLY A 134 6.31 2.59 22.52
CA GLY A 134 6.10 3.06 23.90
C GLY A 134 4.70 2.79 24.44
N ILE A 135 3.92 1.94 23.79
CA ILE A 135 2.69 1.37 24.36
C ILE A 135 2.96 0.81 25.75
N LYS A 136 2.04 1.07 26.69
CA LYS A 136 2.17 0.64 28.08
C LYS A 136 1.16 -0.42 28.43
N LYS A 137 1.51 -1.32 29.34
CA LYS A 137 0.56 -2.26 29.92
C LYS A 137 -0.34 -1.57 30.94
N TYR A 138 -1.61 -1.96 30.97
CA TYR A 138 -2.51 -1.68 32.09
C TYR A 138 -3.32 -2.95 32.41
N SER A 139 -3.15 -3.50 33.60
CA SER A 139 -3.91 -4.67 34.05
C SER A 139 -5.00 -4.21 35.00
N LEU A 140 -6.25 -4.59 34.74
CA LEU A 140 -7.38 -4.21 35.59
C LEU A 140 -7.18 -4.74 37.01
N THR A 141 -7.42 -3.85 37.97
CA THR A 141 -7.31 -4.09 39.40
C THR A 141 -8.67 -4.40 40.01
N ALA A 142 -8.68 -4.82 41.28
CA ALA A 142 -9.92 -5.03 42.02
C ALA A 142 -10.81 -3.77 42.06
N ASP A 143 -10.19 -2.59 42.15
CA ASP A 143 -10.91 -1.32 42.23
C ASP A 143 -11.55 -0.96 40.88
N ASP A 144 -10.92 -1.36 39.77
CA ASP A 144 -11.46 -1.17 38.43
C ASP A 144 -12.70 -2.05 38.21
N TYR A 145 -12.64 -3.33 38.59
CA TYR A 145 -13.82 -4.20 38.57
C TYR A 145 -14.91 -3.72 39.53
N GLN A 146 -14.53 -3.19 40.70
CA GLN A 146 -15.49 -2.63 41.65
C GLN A 146 -16.17 -1.36 41.09
N THR A 147 -15.51 -0.59 40.25
CA THR A 147 -16.13 0.56 39.55
C THR A 147 -17.20 0.11 38.57
N VAL A 148 -17.03 -1.08 37.98
CA VAL A 148 -17.98 -1.68 37.02
C VAL A 148 -19.14 -2.37 37.73
N TRP A 149 -18.86 -3.14 38.77
CA TRP A 149 -19.85 -3.97 39.46
C TRP A 149 -20.48 -3.33 40.70
N GLY A 150 -19.93 -2.19 41.14
CA GLY A 150 -20.31 -1.54 42.39
C GLY A 150 -19.80 -2.26 43.64
N GLU A 151 -20.09 -1.71 44.81
CA GLU A 151 -19.68 -2.30 46.09
C GLU A 151 -20.46 -3.57 46.46
N ASP A 152 -21.60 -3.81 45.81
CA ASP A 152 -22.56 -4.87 46.15
C ASP A 152 -22.26 -6.20 45.43
N MET A 153 -21.33 -6.19 44.46
CA MET A 153 -20.96 -7.37 43.69
C MET A 153 -19.44 -7.47 43.55
N THR A 154 -18.89 -8.56 44.06
CA THR A 154 -17.43 -8.77 44.12
C THR A 154 -16.92 -9.57 42.91
N ALA A 155 -17.46 -9.30 41.72
CA ALA A 155 -16.95 -9.93 40.50
C ALA A 155 -15.59 -9.31 40.15
N SER A 156 -14.63 -10.17 39.84
CA SER A 156 -13.25 -9.77 39.49
C SER A 156 -12.93 -10.04 38.03
N PHE A 157 -13.95 -9.96 37.18
CA PHE A 157 -13.91 -10.17 35.74
C PHE A 157 -14.97 -9.28 35.06
N LEU A 158 -14.78 -8.98 33.79
CA LEU A 158 -15.78 -8.35 32.91
C LEU A 158 -16.60 -9.43 32.19
N THR A 159 -17.71 -9.02 31.60
CA THR A 159 -18.69 -9.85 30.87
C THR A 159 -19.13 -9.13 29.60
N PRO A 160 -19.86 -9.78 28.67
CA PRO A 160 -20.39 -9.08 27.50
C PRO A 160 -21.16 -7.79 27.83
N ALA A 161 -21.89 -7.75 28.95
CA ALA A 161 -22.63 -6.55 29.36
C ALA A 161 -21.72 -5.43 29.91
N THR A 162 -20.57 -5.78 30.50
CA THR A 162 -19.74 -4.81 31.22
C THR A 162 -18.46 -4.41 30.49
N ILE A 163 -18.03 -5.17 29.49
CA ILE A 163 -16.81 -4.86 28.72
C ILE A 163 -16.87 -3.49 28.04
N ARG A 164 -18.07 -3.03 27.66
CA ARG A 164 -18.31 -1.69 27.10
C ARG A 164 -17.95 -0.54 28.04
N GLN A 165 -17.74 -0.79 29.33
CA GLN A 165 -17.29 0.21 30.31
C GLN A 165 -15.77 0.45 30.26
N MET A 166 -15.01 -0.29 29.45
CA MET A 166 -13.55 -0.16 29.39
C MET A 166 -13.06 1.28 29.14
N PRO A 167 -13.65 2.07 28.22
CA PRO A 167 -13.31 3.49 28.06
C PRO A 167 -13.38 4.30 29.37
N ASN A 168 -14.44 4.09 30.17
CA ASN A 168 -14.66 4.80 31.43
C ASN A 168 -13.68 4.36 32.52
N ILE A 169 -13.35 3.05 32.57
CA ILE A 169 -12.33 2.50 33.47
C ILE A 169 -11.00 3.19 33.18
N LEU A 170 -10.58 3.20 31.91
CA LEU A 170 -9.31 3.79 31.49
C LEU A 170 -9.28 5.31 31.72
N ALA A 171 -10.38 6.02 31.45
CA ALA A 171 -10.47 7.46 31.71
C ALA A 171 -10.31 7.77 33.21
N THR A 172 -10.87 6.92 34.08
CA THR A 172 -10.75 7.06 35.54
C THR A 172 -9.35 6.73 36.02
N ALA A 173 -8.77 5.62 35.55
CA ALA A 173 -7.47 5.13 35.97
C ALA A 173 -6.31 5.96 35.39
N ILE A 174 -6.50 6.57 34.23
CA ILE A 174 -5.47 7.30 33.46
C ILE A 174 -6.01 8.71 33.14
N SER A 175 -6.25 9.47 34.20
CA SER A 175 -6.82 10.83 34.10
C SER A 175 -5.93 11.88 33.42
N ASP A 176 -4.64 11.59 33.19
CA ASP A 176 -3.67 12.45 32.53
C ASP A 176 -3.26 11.95 31.13
N ALA A 177 -4.09 11.11 30.52
CA ALA A 177 -3.88 10.60 29.17
C ALA A 177 -3.71 11.73 28.14
N LYS A 178 -2.81 11.51 27.18
CA LYS A 178 -2.59 12.41 26.05
C LYS A 178 -3.05 11.75 24.76
N GLU A 179 -3.50 12.54 23.81
CA GLU A 179 -3.85 12.05 22.48
C GLU A 179 -2.72 11.17 21.92
N GLY A 180 -3.09 9.99 21.43
CA GLY A 180 -2.16 8.97 20.94
C GLY A 180 -1.61 8.03 22.02
N ASP A 181 -1.86 8.26 23.32
CA ASP A 181 -1.48 7.31 24.36
C ASP A 181 -2.16 5.96 24.11
N MET A 182 -1.36 4.88 24.07
CA MET A 182 -1.87 3.52 23.91
C MET A 182 -1.67 2.66 25.15
N ARG A 183 -2.61 1.75 25.39
CA ARG A 183 -2.54 0.72 26.44
C ARG A 183 -2.84 -0.66 25.89
N LEU A 184 -1.98 -1.62 26.21
CA LEU A 184 -2.35 -3.04 26.19
C LEU A 184 -3.09 -3.33 27.51
N VAL A 185 -4.40 -3.51 27.43
CA VAL A 185 -5.28 -3.65 28.59
C VAL A 185 -5.56 -5.12 28.84
N GLU A 186 -5.13 -5.61 30.00
CA GLU A 186 -5.33 -7.00 30.44
C GLU A 186 -6.45 -7.08 31.48
N TYR A 187 -7.39 -7.99 31.27
CA TYR A 187 -8.52 -8.19 32.18
C TYR A 187 -8.93 -9.67 32.24
N ALA A 188 -9.61 -10.03 33.32
CA ALA A 188 -10.34 -11.27 33.41
C ALA A 188 -11.71 -11.07 32.75
N PHE A 189 -12.15 -12.04 31.98
CA PHE A 189 -13.39 -12.04 31.23
C PHE A 189 -14.13 -13.36 31.43
N SER A 190 -15.45 -13.28 31.52
CA SER A 190 -16.36 -14.41 31.61
C SER A 190 -17.52 -14.21 30.63
N GLU A 191 -17.78 -15.23 29.81
CA GLU A 191 -18.98 -15.31 28.97
C GLU A 191 -20.29 -15.37 29.78
N THR A 192 -20.18 -15.62 31.09
CA THR A 192 -21.32 -15.73 31.99
C THR A 192 -21.30 -14.63 33.04
N GLU A 193 -22.46 -14.01 33.23
CA GLU A 193 -22.68 -13.03 34.29
C GLU A 193 -22.45 -13.64 35.69
N PRO A 194 -21.91 -12.87 36.66
CA PRO A 194 -21.64 -13.36 38.01
C PRO A 194 -22.93 -13.85 38.69
N SER A 195 -22.93 -15.13 39.11
CA SER A 195 -24.07 -15.74 39.80
C SER A 195 -23.94 -15.59 41.32
N THR A 196 -24.92 -14.94 41.95
CA THR A 196 -25.08 -14.89 43.41
C THR A 196 -25.97 -16.05 43.85
N GLY A 197 -25.37 -17.09 44.43
CA GLY A 197 -26.11 -18.27 44.88
C GLY A 197 -27.26 -17.92 45.84
N GLY A 198 -28.50 -18.13 45.39
CA GLY A 198 -29.67 -18.38 46.23
C GLY A 198 -30.16 -17.23 47.12
N GLY A 199 -30.81 -16.25 46.50
CA GLY A 199 -31.59 -15.20 47.15
C GLY A 199 -31.64 -14.00 46.23
N SER A 200 -32.80 -13.79 45.58
CA SER A 200 -33.04 -12.80 44.51
C SER A 200 -32.20 -11.54 44.64
N VAL A 201 -31.13 -11.46 43.85
CA VAL A 201 -30.64 -10.17 43.37
C VAL A 201 -31.72 -9.65 42.46
N GLU A 202 -32.31 -8.51 42.81
CA GLU A 202 -33.02 -7.74 41.79
C GLU A 202 -31.97 -7.33 40.77
N VAL A 203 -31.89 -8.11 39.69
CA VAL A 203 -31.34 -7.66 38.43
C VAL A 203 -32.09 -6.36 38.14
N SER A 204 -31.39 -5.23 38.02
CA SER A 204 -31.97 -3.99 37.52
C SER A 204 -32.70 -4.34 36.23
N PRO A 205 -34.04 -4.28 36.19
CA PRO A 205 -34.76 -4.86 35.06
C PRO A 205 -34.44 -4.06 33.81
N ILE A 206 -34.04 -4.75 32.75
CA ILE A 206 -34.02 -4.17 31.40
C ILE A 206 -35.44 -4.30 30.85
N TYR A 207 -36.07 -3.16 30.62
CA TYR A 207 -37.47 -3.06 30.19
C TYR A 207 -37.60 -3.10 28.66
N LEU A 208 -36.53 -2.68 27.97
CA LEU A 208 -36.38 -2.80 26.53
C LEU A 208 -34.89 -2.92 26.22
N GLU A 209 -34.52 -3.97 25.52
CA GLU A 209 -33.20 -4.14 24.91
C GLU A 209 -33.42 -4.35 23.42
N ALA A 210 -33.12 -3.31 22.64
CA ALA A 210 -33.08 -3.41 21.19
C ALA A 210 -31.67 -3.08 20.75
N VAL A 211 -30.80 -4.10 20.85
CA VAL A 211 -29.57 -4.15 20.08
C VAL A 211 -30.00 -4.40 18.65
N ILE A 212 -30.16 -3.31 17.90
CA ILE A 212 -30.40 -3.40 16.48
C ILE A 212 -29.12 -4.03 15.91
N GLY A 213 -29.19 -5.28 15.47
CA GLY A 213 -28.03 -6.17 15.36
C GLY A 213 -28.41 -7.50 14.72
N ASP A 214 -29.32 -8.24 15.37
CA ASP A 214 -29.81 -9.52 14.82
C ASP A 214 -31.22 -9.43 14.19
N ASP A 215 -32.01 -8.39 14.53
CA ASP A 215 -33.35 -8.10 13.97
C ASP A 215 -33.74 -6.60 14.08
N ASP A 216 -34.97 -6.25 13.68
CA ASP A 216 -35.48 -4.86 13.65
C ASP A 216 -35.95 -4.32 15.03
N GLY A 217 -35.71 -5.06 16.10
CA GLY A 217 -36.11 -4.75 17.48
C GLY A 217 -37.63 -4.77 17.70
N GLY A 218 -38.42 -5.24 16.73
CA GLY A 218 -39.87 -5.16 16.74
C GLY A 218 -40.41 -3.73 16.51
N PHE A 219 -39.57 -2.79 16.08
CA PHE A 219 -39.97 -1.41 15.84
C PHE A 219 -40.88 -1.31 14.63
N GLN A 220 -41.85 -0.39 14.69
CA GLN A 220 -42.84 -0.24 13.62
C GLN A 220 -42.92 1.22 13.14
N PRO A 221 -42.67 1.49 11.85
CA PRO A 221 -42.83 2.83 11.31
C PRO A 221 -44.31 3.15 11.04
N GLN A 222 -44.73 4.35 11.44
CA GLN A 222 -46.05 4.90 11.12
C GLN A 222 -45.89 6.21 10.33
N ASN A 223 -46.16 6.12 9.03
CA ASN A 223 -46.08 7.25 8.11
C ASN A 223 -47.33 8.14 8.20
N ILE A 224 -47.13 9.44 8.37
CA ILE A 224 -48.20 10.43 8.51
C ILE A 224 -48.39 11.22 7.22
N THR A 225 -47.28 11.74 6.67
CA THR A 225 -47.23 12.48 5.42
C THR A 225 -46.03 11.99 4.62
N LEU A 226 -46.21 11.69 3.33
CA LEU A 226 -45.16 11.21 2.43
C LEU A 226 -45.29 11.90 1.05
N GLU A 227 -44.88 13.16 0.93
CA GLU A 227 -44.99 13.89 -0.34
C GLU A 227 -43.83 13.56 -1.29
N GLY A 228 -43.99 12.50 -2.08
CA GLY A 228 -42.99 12.12 -3.08
C GLY A 228 -41.87 11.20 -2.56
N VAL A 229 -42.10 10.58 -1.40
CA VAL A 229 -41.31 9.46 -0.86
C VAL A 229 -42.24 8.26 -0.62
N SER A 230 -41.72 7.03 -0.67
CA SER A 230 -42.51 5.81 -0.44
C SER A 230 -42.43 5.30 1.00
N TYR A 231 -41.37 5.65 1.72
CA TYR A 231 -41.16 5.43 3.15
C TYR A 231 -40.19 6.50 3.66
N VAL A 232 -40.16 6.69 4.97
CA VAL A 232 -39.13 7.51 5.65
C VAL A 232 -38.17 6.59 6.36
N TRP A 233 -38.68 5.69 7.20
CA TRP A 233 -37.90 4.74 7.98
C TRP A 233 -37.65 3.44 7.24
N LYS A 234 -36.41 2.96 7.27
CA LYS A 234 -36.02 1.64 6.77
C LYS A 234 -35.00 1.02 7.71
N TYR A 235 -35.19 -0.26 8.02
CA TYR A 235 -34.22 -1.06 8.72
C TYR A 235 -33.10 -1.49 7.76
N ASP A 236 -31.85 -1.23 8.14
CA ASP A 236 -30.65 -1.68 7.45
C ASP A 236 -30.03 -2.82 8.24
N SER A 237 -30.16 -4.05 7.72
CA SER A 237 -29.66 -5.26 8.38
C SER A 237 -28.16 -5.48 8.23
N GLU A 238 -27.50 -4.76 7.32
CA GLU A 238 -26.05 -4.86 7.10
C GLU A 238 -25.28 -3.96 8.07
N HIS A 239 -25.86 -2.81 8.40
CA HIS A 239 -25.27 -1.82 9.30
C HIS A 239 -25.99 -1.72 10.64
N HIS A 240 -27.01 -2.55 10.85
CA HIS A 240 -27.68 -2.75 12.13
C HIS A 240 -28.34 -1.49 12.72
N TYR A 241 -29.11 -0.76 11.90
CA TYR A 241 -29.82 0.45 12.34
C TYR A 241 -31.16 0.68 11.67
N TRP A 242 -31.98 1.56 12.27
CA TRP A 242 -33.09 2.20 11.58
C TRP A 242 -32.70 3.56 11.03
N LYS A 243 -32.95 3.79 9.74
CA LYS A 243 -32.62 5.04 9.04
C LYS A 243 -33.84 5.75 8.53
N ALA A 244 -33.94 7.04 8.85
CA ALA A 244 -34.91 7.98 8.32
C ALA A 244 -34.28 8.92 7.29
N SER A 245 -34.93 9.08 6.14
CA SER A 245 -34.67 10.20 5.23
C SER A 245 -35.87 10.46 4.34
N ALA A 246 -36.11 11.73 4.02
CA ALA A 246 -37.05 12.17 2.98
C ALA A 246 -36.35 12.82 1.78
N TYR A 247 -35.06 12.56 1.59
CA TYR A 247 -34.31 13.07 0.44
C TYR A 247 -34.37 12.09 -0.73
N VAL A 248 -35.09 12.48 -1.80
CA VAL A 248 -35.17 11.70 -3.05
C VAL A 248 -34.97 12.65 -4.23
N GLY A 249 -33.70 12.86 -4.61
CA GLY A 249 -33.31 13.85 -5.61
C GLY A 249 -33.65 15.29 -5.22
N GLY A 250 -33.84 15.55 -3.92
CA GLY A 250 -34.27 16.81 -3.32
C GLY A 250 -35.08 16.58 -2.05
N ASN A 251 -35.15 17.60 -1.19
CA ASN A 251 -35.90 17.55 0.07
C ASN A 251 -37.39 17.41 -0.19
N LYS A 252 -38.03 16.46 0.50
CA LYS A 252 -39.49 16.24 0.44
C LYS A 252 -40.11 16.53 1.79
N THR A 253 -41.38 16.96 1.77
CA THR A 253 -42.17 17.08 2.98
C THR A 253 -42.63 15.69 3.41
N ALA A 254 -42.17 15.26 4.58
CA ALA A 254 -42.61 14.01 5.17
C ALA A 254 -42.65 14.09 6.70
N GLU A 255 -43.60 13.36 7.27
CA GLU A 255 -43.69 13.10 8.71
C GLU A 255 -43.87 11.59 8.89
N SER A 256 -43.01 10.99 9.71
CA SER A 256 -43.08 9.56 10.04
C SER A 256 -42.47 9.28 11.40
N TRP A 257 -43.04 8.33 12.12
CA TRP A 257 -42.67 8.00 13.48
C TRP A 257 -42.20 6.56 13.52
N LEU A 258 -41.08 6.27 14.17
CA LEU A 258 -40.64 4.90 14.42
C LEU A 258 -40.96 4.54 15.88
N LEU A 259 -41.83 3.55 16.08
CA LEU A 259 -42.36 3.19 17.39
C LEU A 259 -41.69 1.95 17.96
N THR A 260 -41.35 1.98 19.25
CA THR A 260 -40.97 0.78 19.99
C THR A 260 -42.16 -0.17 20.16
N PRO A 261 -41.92 -1.45 20.48
CA PRO A 261 -42.89 -2.28 21.21
C PRO A 261 -43.33 -1.62 22.54
N GLU A 262 -44.35 -2.19 23.19
CA GLU A 262 -44.77 -1.76 24.53
C GLU A 262 -43.63 -1.99 25.52
N VAL A 263 -43.26 -0.94 26.26
CA VAL A 263 -42.27 -1.00 27.33
C VAL A 263 -43.00 -1.01 28.68
N ASP A 264 -42.88 -2.09 29.43
CA ASP A 264 -43.59 -2.29 30.69
C ASP A 264 -42.79 -1.77 31.88
N LEU A 265 -43.01 -0.51 32.28
CA LEU A 265 -42.38 0.12 33.45
C LEU A 265 -43.19 -0.07 34.74
N THR A 266 -44.11 -1.05 34.79
CA THR A 266 -44.95 -1.26 35.98
C THR A 266 -44.15 -1.60 37.24
N ALA A 267 -42.96 -2.18 37.06
CA ALA A 267 -42.02 -2.51 38.13
C ALA A 267 -40.83 -1.54 38.26
N ALA A 268 -40.78 -0.46 37.47
CA ALA A 268 -39.62 0.43 37.42
C ALA A 268 -39.51 1.41 38.58
N LYS A 269 -38.28 1.63 39.06
CA LYS A 269 -37.96 2.49 40.21
C LYS A 269 -37.35 3.82 39.78
N GLU A 270 -36.46 3.81 38.81
CA GLU A 270 -35.75 4.97 38.24
C GLU A 270 -35.45 4.75 36.75
N PRO A 271 -36.46 4.51 35.88
CA PRO A 271 -36.21 4.14 34.50
C PRO A 271 -35.58 5.29 33.70
N VAL A 272 -34.61 4.94 32.85
CA VAL A 272 -33.97 5.82 31.87
C VAL A 272 -33.91 5.17 30.49
N LEU A 273 -33.95 6.00 29.47
CA LEU A 273 -33.75 5.63 28.07
C LEU A 273 -32.36 6.09 27.59
N SER A 274 -31.69 5.26 26.80
CA SER A 274 -30.51 5.66 26.02
C SER A 274 -30.59 5.12 24.59
N ALA A 275 -30.02 5.86 23.64
CA ALA A 275 -29.87 5.46 22.25
C ALA A 275 -28.59 6.06 21.64
N ASP A 276 -28.08 5.44 20.59
CA ASP A 276 -26.99 5.97 19.78
C ASP A 276 -27.58 6.58 18.50
N LEU A 277 -27.22 7.84 18.22
CA LEU A 277 -27.84 8.62 17.14
C LEU A 277 -26.78 9.19 16.19
N ILE A 278 -27.03 9.11 14.88
CA ILE A 278 -26.29 9.86 13.87
C ILE A 278 -27.26 10.80 13.16
N LEU A 279 -26.93 12.09 13.06
CA LEU A 279 -27.74 13.07 12.33
C LEU A 279 -26.88 13.89 11.38
N ASN A 280 -27.19 13.81 10.09
CA ASN A 280 -26.53 14.60 9.06
C ASN A 280 -27.54 15.30 8.14
N HIS A 281 -27.07 16.26 7.34
CA HIS A 281 -27.84 17.03 6.37
C HIS A 281 -28.99 17.85 6.97
N LEU A 282 -28.96 18.16 8.27
CA LEU A 282 -29.87 19.12 8.89
C LEU A 282 -29.64 20.54 8.36
N ASN A 283 -28.41 20.82 7.89
CA ASN A 283 -28.04 22.06 7.18
C ASN A 283 -28.38 23.34 7.95
N GLY A 284 -28.23 23.31 9.28
CA GLY A 284 -28.47 24.46 10.17
C GLY A 284 -29.96 24.72 10.48
N ALA A 285 -30.88 23.89 10.01
CA ALA A 285 -32.27 23.94 10.43
C ALA A 285 -32.41 23.60 11.93
N PRO A 286 -33.38 24.16 12.66
CA PRO A 286 -33.58 23.83 14.08
C PRO A 286 -33.94 22.35 14.24
N MET A 287 -33.13 21.61 15.00
CA MET A 287 -33.28 20.15 15.17
C MET A 287 -34.68 19.77 15.65
N GLU A 288 -35.23 20.53 16.60
CA GLU A 288 -36.54 20.29 17.22
C GLU A 288 -37.71 20.35 16.23
N ASN A 289 -37.52 20.97 15.06
CA ASN A 289 -38.52 20.96 13.98
C ASN A 289 -38.47 19.69 13.13
N HIS A 290 -37.40 18.91 13.25
CA HIS A 290 -37.09 17.81 12.33
C HIS A 290 -37.00 16.45 13.03
N ILE A 291 -36.47 16.38 14.25
CA ILE A 291 -36.41 15.14 15.00
C ILE A 291 -36.79 15.36 16.47
N ALA A 292 -37.44 14.35 17.05
CA ALA A 292 -37.76 14.32 18.48
C ALA A 292 -37.89 12.88 18.98
N ILE A 293 -37.52 12.64 20.23
CA ILE A 293 -37.88 11.41 20.94
C ILE A 293 -39.09 11.72 21.82
N LYS A 294 -40.12 10.90 21.73
CA LYS A 294 -41.41 11.10 22.40
C LYS A 294 -41.84 9.86 23.14
N VAL A 295 -42.72 10.04 24.12
CA VAL A 295 -43.29 8.96 24.92
C VAL A 295 -44.81 9.14 25.05
N SER A 296 -45.53 8.02 25.05
CA SER A 296 -46.98 7.96 25.23
C SER A 296 -47.35 6.82 26.17
N THR A 297 -48.40 7.03 26.97
CA THR A 297 -48.99 6.03 27.87
C THR A 297 -50.35 5.53 27.37
N ASP A 298 -50.89 6.12 26.30
CA ASP A 298 -52.23 5.87 25.76
C ASP A 298 -52.22 5.47 24.28
N TYR A 299 -51.04 5.26 23.70
CA TYR A 299 -50.90 4.78 22.33
C TYR A 299 -51.57 3.41 22.13
N ALA A 300 -52.50 3.36 21.17
CA ALA A 300 -53.27 2.18 20.82
C ALA A 300 -53.28 1.93 19.30
N GLY A 301 -52.12 2.10 18.65
CA GLY A 301 -51.92 1.79 17.23
C GLY A 301 -52.03 2.95 16.23
N ASP A 302 -52.38 4.16 16.68
CA ASP A 302 -52.37 5.37 15.84
C ASP A 302 -51.82 6.60 16.61
N VAL A 303 -50.65 7.08 16.18
CA VAL A 303 -49.94 8.22 16.81
C VAL A 303 -50.78 9.48 16.83
N LYS A 304 -51.74 9.66 15.90
CA LYS A 304 -52.60 10.86 15.84
C LYS A 304 -53.68 10.90 16.91
N THR A 305 -54.01 9.73 17.47
CA THR A 305 -55.08 9.59 18.47
C THR A 305 -54.56 9.51 19.89
N ALA A 306 -53.24 9.36 20.04
CA ALA A 306 -52.54 9.25 21.32
C ALA A 306 -51.99 10.60 21.77
N THR A 307 -51.71 10.69 23.06
CA THR A 307 -51.05 11.84 23.70
C THR A 307 -49.55 11.57 23.77
N TRP A 308 -48.74 12.53 23.32
CA TRP A 308 -47.28 12.39 23.27
C TRP A 308 -46.58 13.53 24.00
N GLU A 309 -45.66 13.18 24.89
CA GLU A 309 -44.73 14.11 25.52
C GLU A 309 -43.36 14.01 24.85
N THR A 310 -42.69 15.15 24.69
CA THR A 310 -41.33 15.19 24.12
C THR A 310 -40.31 15.00 25.23
N LEU A 311 -39.41 14.03 25.06
CA LEU A 311 -38.33 13.77 25.99
C LEU A 311 -37.15 14.69 25.70
N GLU A 312 -36.54 15.21 26.76
CA GLU A 312 -35.33 16.03 26.64
C GLU A 312 -34.12 15.12 26.42
N ILE A 313 -33.41 15.35 25.31
CA ILE A 313 -32.20 14.59 24.97
C ILE A 313 -30.98 15.32 25.57
N PRO A 314 -30.24 14.69 26.51
CA PRO A 314 -29.08 15.30 27.15
C PRO A 314 -27.96 15.65 26.15
N ASN A 315 -27.58 14.68 25.32
CA ASN A 315 -26.55 14.83 24.30
C ASN A 315 -27.19 14.75 22.90
N LYS A 316 -27.25 15.90 22.22
CA LYS A 316 -27.88 16.01 20.89
C LYS A 316 -26.80 15.96 19.79
N PRO A 317 -26.99 15.20 18.71
CA PRO A 317 -26.06 15.24 17.57
C PRO A 317 -26.08 16.63 16.91
N THR A 318 -25.00 17.03 16.25
CA THR A 318 -24.88 18.39 15.69
C THR A 318 -25.68 18.60 14.40
N GLY A 319 -26.11 17.51 13.74
CA GLY A 319 -26.91 17.58 12.51
C GLY A 319 -26.11 17.76 11.21
N ASN A 320 -24.78 17.69 11.29
CA ASN A 320 -23.85 17.92 10.18
C ASN A 320 -22.67 16.94 10.13
N SER A 321 -22.75 15.83 10.87
CA SER A 321 -21.71 14.81 10.93
C SER A 321 -22.30 13.40 10.78
N TRP A 322 -21.45 12.46 10.40
CA TRP A 322 -21.74 11.03 10.47
C TRP A 322 -21.21 10.40 11.78
N ASP A 323 -20.72 11.21 12.71
CA ASP A 323 -20.27 10.74 14.02
C ASP A 323 -21.46 10.27 14.86
N GLU A 324 -21.29 9.12 15.51
CA GLU A 324 -22.24 8.56 16.46
C GLU A 324 -22.24 9.37 17.76
N VAL A 325 -23.44 9.69 18.27
CA VAL A 325 -23.63 10.39 19.54
C VAL A 325 -24.60 9.61 20.41
N ASN A 326 -24.11 9.11 21.55
CA ASN A 326 -24.95 8.51 22.58
C ASN A 326 -25.78 9.60 23.30
N THR A 327 -27.09 9.40 23.46
CA THR A 327 -27.99 10.39 24.08
C THR A 327 -27.67 10.70 25.54
N GLY A 328 -26.94 9.84 26.23
CA GLY A 328 -26.93 9.77 27.69
C GLY A 328 -28.27 9.29 28.24
N ASN A 329 -28.46 9.44 29.56
CA ASN A 329 -29.68 8.98 30.25
C ASN A 329 -30.82 9.98 30.08
N ILE A 330 -31.82 9.62 29.28
CA ILE A 330 -33.09 10.34 29.15
C ILE A 330 -34.02 9.88 30.28
N ASP A 331 -34.47 10.82 31.11
CA ASP A 331 -35.30 10.52 32.28
C ASP A 331 -36.71 10.04 31.90
N LEU A 332 -37.10 8.85 32.39
CA LEU A 332 -38.45 8.31 32.26
C LEU A 332 -39.16 8.20 33.63
N SER A 333 -38.65 8.84 34.68
CA SER A 333 -39.18 8.74 36.05
C SER A 333 -40.65 9.12 36.20
N ALA A 334 -41.19 9.96 35.31
CA ALA A 334 -42.61 10.33 35.29
C ALA A 334 -43.53 9.15 34.90
N TYR A 335 -42.98 8.12 34.25
CA TYR A 335 -43.72 7.01 33.65
C TYR A 335 -43.67 5.72 34.48
N LYS A 336 -43.10 5.79 35.68
CA LYS A 336 -43.05 4.65 36.61
C LYS A 336 -44.43 4.10 36.91
N GLY A 337 -44.54 2.77 36.96
CA GLY A 337 -45.81 2.10 37.22
C GLY A 337 -46.73 2.00 36.01
N GLN A 338 -46.29 2.42 34.82
CA GLN A 338 -47.10 2.46 33.59
C GLN A 338 -46.48 1.60 32.48
N LYS A 339 -47.31 1.24 31.49
CA LYS A 339 -46.83 0.74 30.20
C LYS A 339 -46.73 1.92 29.26
N ILE A 340 -45.62 2.03 28.54
CA ILE A 340 -45.35 3.16 27.65
C ILE A 340 -44.96 2.69 26.25
N TYR A 341 -45.01 3.62 25.30
CA TYR A 341 -44.42 3.48 23.98
C TYR A 341 -43.51 4.67 23.73
N ILE A 342 -42.33 4.43 23.17
CA ILE A 342 -41.38 5.46 22.78
C ILE A 342 -41.42 5.60 21.26
N ALA A 343 -41.33 6.85 20.78
CA ALA A 343 -41.37 7.18 19.37
C ALA A 343 -40.20 8.06 18.97
N PHE A 344 -39.54 7.69 17.89
CA PHE A 344 -38.58 8.53 17.18
C PHE A 344 -39.33 9.25 16.06
N GLN A 345 -39.73 10.51 16.30
CA GLN A 345 -40.48 11.32 15.34
C GLN A 345 -39.51 11.96 14.35
N TYR A 346 -39.76 11.75 13.05
CA TYR A 346 -39.07 12.40 11.95
C TYR A 346 -40.02 13.34 11.21
N ASN A 347 -39.54 14.56 10.96
CA ASN A 347 -40.18 15.60 10.18
C ASN A 347 -39.20 16.18 9.15
N SER A 348 -39.71 16.48 7.97
CA SER A 348 -38.97 17.10 6.88
C SER A 348 -39.88 18.01 6.08
N ASN A 349 -39.28 18.96 5.38
CA ASN A 349 -39.96 19.92 4.52
C ASN A 349 -39.05 20.24 3.32
N THR A 350 -39.45 21.20 2.50
CA THR A 350 -38.67 21.59 1.32
C THR A 350 -37.31 22.22 1.67
N ASP A 351 -37.15 22.75 2.89
CA ASP A 351 -35.92 23.44 3.31
C ASP A 351 -34.90 22.45 3.90
N ALA A 352 -35.35 21.44 4.65
CA ALA A 352 -34.49 20.39 5.20
C ALA A 352 -35.17 19.01 5.28
N ALA A 353 -34.42 18.00 4.84
CA ALA A 353 -34.74 16.58 4.97
C ALA A 353 -33.49 15.84 5.49
N PRO A 354 -33.18 15.93 6.81
CA PRO A 354 -31.98 15.33 7.36
C PRO A 354 -32.00 13.82 7.21
N THR A 355 -30.80 13.22 7.29
CA THR A 355 -30.66 11.77 7.45
C THR A 355 -30.43 11.50 8.92
N TRP A 356 -31.26 10.63 9.51
CA TRP A 356 -31.19 10.26 10.92
C TRP A 356 -31.09 8.75 11.05
N GLU A 357 -30.08 8.26 11.77
CA GLU A 357 -29.88 6.85 12.06
C GLU A 357 -29.97 6.63 13.58
N VAL A 358 -30.67 5.56 13.96
CA VAL A 358 -30.97 5.20 15.35
C VAL A 358 -30.48 3.78 15.60
N TYR A 359 -29.65 3.64 16.64
CA TYR A 359 -28.97 2.42 17.06
C TYR A 359 -29.22 2.17 18.55
N ASN A 360 -29.02 0.92 18.98
CA ASN A 360 -28.76 0.58 20.39
C ASN A 360 -29.74 1.23 21.39
N VAL A 361 -31.04 0.94 21.26
CA VAL A 361 -32.08 1.55 22.09
C VAL A 361 -32.30 0.72 23.35
N TYR A 362 -32.08 1.31 24.52
CA TYR A 362 -32.23 0.66 25.81
C TYR A 362 -33.17 1.43 26.74
N VAL A 363 -34.01 0.70 27.47
CA VAL A 363 -34.73 1.21 28.64
C VAL A 363 -34.40 0.35 29.84
N GLN A 364 -33.79 0.94 30.85
CA GLN A 364 -33.27 0.25 32.04
C GLN A 364 -33.38 1.14 33.27
N GLU A 365 -33.09 0.60 34.46
CA GLU A 365 -32.99 1.42 35.68
C GLU A 365 -31.75 2.34 35.64
N LEU A 366 -31.89 3.56 36.15
CA LEU A 366 -30.80 4.47 36.44
C LEU A 366 -30.01 3.88 37.60
N GLU A 367 -28.74 3.56 37.36
CA GLU A 367 -27.87 3.11 38.43
C GLU A 367 -27.56 4.27 39.39
N VAL A 368 -28.27 4.32 40.51
CA VAL A 368 -27.92 5.18 41.63
C VAL A 368 -27.17 4.37 42.66
N ALA A 369 -25.88 4.69 42.83
CA ALA A 369 -25.06 4.21 43.93
C ALA A 369 -25.72 4.57 45.28
N THR A 370 -26.51 3.67 45.86
CA THR A 370 -26.97 3.78 47.25
C THR A 370 -26.85 2.46 47.99
N ALA A 371 -26.30 2.58 49.20
CA ALA A 371 -25.58 1.54 49.90
C ALA A 371 -26.43 0.64 50.82
N THR A 372 -25.83 -0.52 51.11
CA THR A 372 -25.90 -1.42 52.28
C THR A 372 -26.85 -2.63 52.28
N LYS A 373 -26.26 -3.83 52.13
CA LYS A 373 -26.03 -4.79 53.25
C LYS A 373 -25.16 -6.03 52.89
N ALA A 374 -23.98 -6.08 53.53
CA ALA A 374 -23.26 -7.23 54.15
C ALA A 374 -22.68 -8.41 53.32
N LEU A 375 -21.42 -8.23 52.92
CA LEU A 375 -20.21 -9.11 53.04
C LEU A 375 -20.33 -10.66 53.05
N ALA A 376 -19.63 -11.31 52.10
CA ALA A 376 -18.69 -12.43 52.37
C ALA A 376 -17.72 -12.76 51.19
N SER A 377 -16.42 -12.46 51.41
CA SER A 377 -15.14 -13.09 50.94
C SER A 377 -15.01 -13.67 49.50
N THR A 378 -13.96 -13.39 48.70
CA THR A 378 -12.51 -13.19 48.98
C THR A 378 -11.84 -12.28 47.94
N ARG A 379 -10.91 -11.42 48.40
CA ARG A 379 -10.09 -10.49 47.59
C ARG A 379 -8.98 -11.20 46.79
N ALA A 380 -9.33 -11.95 45.76
CA ALA A 380 -8.39 -12.31 44.70
C ALA A 380 -8.97 -11.84 43.37
N VAL A 381 -8.24 -10.96 42.70
CA VAL A 381 -8.55 -10.62 41.30
C VAL A 381 -8.35 -11.90 40.49
N SER A 382 -9.31 -12.25 39.63
CA SER A 382 -9.12 -13.37 38.71
C SER A 382 -7.95 -13.04 37.81
N GLU A 383 -7.03 -13.98 37.57
CA GLU A 383 -5.90 -13.74 36.68
C GLU A 383 -6.43 -13.32 35.28
N PRO A 384 -5.83 -12.29 34.64
CA PRO A 384 -6.27 -11.87 33.32
C PRO A 384 -6.22 -13.03 32.32
N ASN A 385 -7.33 -13.23 31.60
CA ASN A 385 -7.47 -14.24 30.56
C ASN A 385 -7.80 -13.63 29.19
N ALA A 386 -7.97 -12.30 29.13
CA ALA A 386 -8.23 -11.54 27.93
C ALA A 386 -7.38 -10.26 27.89
N ALA A 387 -7.05 -9.81 26.67
CA ALA A 387 -6.32 -8.58 26.43
C ALA A 387 -6.78 -7.90 25.14
N ALA A 388 -6.81 -6.56 25.17
CA ALA A 388 -7.12 -5.72 24.01
C ALA A 388 -6.32 -4.43 24.04
N VAL A 389 -6.11 -3.81 22.88
CA VAL A 389 -5.38 -2.54 22.78
C VAL A 389 -6.35 -1.38 22.70
N TYR A 390 -6.11 -0.34 23.49
CA TYR A 390 -6.88 0.90 23.50
C TYR A 390 -5.98 2.10 23.22
N ARG A 391 -6.50 3.10 22.51
CA ARG A 391 -5.85 4.39 22.22
C ARG A 391 -6.72 5.53 22.70
N TYR A 392 -6.09 6.57 23.25
CA TYR A 392 -6.78 7.79 23.63
C TYR A 392 -6.81 8.76 22.44
N ASP A 393 -8.00 9.20 22.02
CA ASP A 393 -8.19 10.08 20.85
C ASP A 393 -8.03 11.59 21.19
N GLY A 394 -7.68 11.90 22.44
CA GLY A 394 -7.63 13.27 22.97
C GLY A 394 -8.86 13.67 23.80
N SER A 395 -9.93 12.87 23.74
CA SER A 395 -11.16 13.03 24.52
C SER A 395 -11.52 11.74 25.26
N ASN A 396 -11.53 10.60 24.59
CA ASN A 396 -11.96 9.29 25.08
C ASN A 396 -10.96 8.17 24.76
N TRP A 397 -10.98 7.12 25.57
CA TRP A 397 -10.30 5.86 25.26
C TRP A 397 -11.17 5.01 24.34
N GLN A 398 -10.61 4.45 23.29
CA GLN A 398 -11.30 3.56 22.36
C GLN A 398 -10.44 2.35 22.02
N ALA A 399 -11.08 1.22 21.67
CA ALA A 399 -10.36 0.07 21.13
C ALA A 399 -9.60 0.52 19.87
N TYR A 400 -8.35 0.11 19.73
CA TYR A 400 -7.52 0.54 18.60
C TYR A 400 -7.82 -0.30 17.36
N SER A 401 -8.10 0.39 16.25
CA SER A 401 -8.25 -0.18 14.92
C SER A 401 -7.61 0.76 13.88
N THR A 402 -7.34 0.22 12.70
CA THR A 402 -6.87 0.95 11.52
C THR A 402 -7.45 0.28 10.27
N ASP A 403 -7.61 1.03 9.18
CA ASP A 403 -8.06 0.49 7.89
C ASP A 403 -6.93 -0.26 7.15
N GLU A 404 -5.69 -0.15 7.64
CA GLU A 404 -4.48 -0.71 6.98
C GLU A 404 -4.23 -2.19 7.34
N ALA A 405 -4.67 -2.63 8.51
CA ALA A 405 -4.44 -3.99 9.01
C ALA A 405 -5.41 -4.33 10.15
N ASP A 406 -5.76 -5.62 10.24
CA ASP A 406 -6.44 -6.14 11.43
C ASP A 406 -5.49 -6.15 12.63
N ILE A 407 -5.97 -5.75 13.80
CA ILE A 407 -5.18 -5.72 15.04
C ILE A 407 -5.48 -6.97 15.87
N ALA A 408 -4.57 -7.94 15.83
CA ALA A 408 -4.62 -9.12 16.67
C ALA A 408 -3.83 -8.88 17.97
N VAL A 409 -4.37 -9.32 19.10
CA VAL A 409 -3.67 -9.28 20.39
C VAL A 409 -3.48 -10.71 20.87
N LEU A 410 -2.24 -11.10 21.16
CA LEU A 410 -1.96 -12.44 21.69
C LEU A 410 -2.57 -12.57 23.08
N GLN A 411 -3.49 -13.51 23.26
CA GLN A 411 -4.21 -13.71 24.51
C GLN A 411 -3.38 -14.58 25.47
N PRO A 412 -3.63 -14.51 26.80
CA PRO A 412 -2.97 -15.38 27.78
C PRO A 412 -3.02 -16.87 27.42
N ALA A 413 -4.15 -17.36 26.92
CA ALA A 413 -4.31 -18.75 26.48
C ALA A 413 -3.45 -19.11 25.25
N ASP A 414 -3.12 -18.12 24.40
CA ASP A 414 -2.24 -18.34 23.23
C ASP A 414 -0.79 -18.53 23.68
N TYR A 415 -0.33 -17.77 24.68
CA TYR A 415 0.99 -17.97 25.29
C TYR A 415 1.12 -19.35 25.94
N ASP A 416 0.07 -19.83 26.61
CA ASP A 416 0.03 -21.18 27.18
C ASP A 416 0.15 -22.26 26.09
N GLN A 417 -0.51 -22.08 24.94
CA GLN A 417 -0.41 -22.99 23.80
C GLN A 417 0.96 -22.96 23.13
N ILE A 418 1.56 -21.77 23.01
CA ILE A 418 2.92 -21.56 22.49
C ILE A 418 3.96 -22.14 23.45
N GLY A 419 3.67 -22.17 24.75
CA GLY A 419 4.54 -22.68 25.81
C GLY A 419 5.58 -21.67 26.32
N TYR A 420 5.43 -20.39 25.95
CA TYR A 420 6.30 -19.29 26.35
C TYR A 420 5.47 -18.06 26.67
N THR A 421 5.91 -17.24 27.63
CA THR A 421 5.24 -15.99 28.02
C THR A 421 5.74 -14.76 27.25
N THR A 422 6.66 -14.95 26.31
CA THR A 422 7.25 -13.92 25.44
C THR A 422 7.60 -14.53 24.08
N ILE A 423 7.67 -13.70 23.05
CA ILE A 423 8.01 -14.10 21.68
C ILE A 423 9.40 -13.57 21.31
N LYS A 424 10.29 -14.48 20.95
CA LYS A 424 11.67 -14.15 20.54
C LYS A 424 11.83 -14.02 19.03
N THR A 425 11.15 -14.89 18.27
CA THR A 425 11.20 -14.92 16.80
C THR A 425 9.77 -14.80 16.26
N PRO A 426 9.23 -13.57 16.13
CA PRO A 426 7.84 -13.35 15.70
C PRO A 426 7.55 -14.01 14.34
N GLY A 427 8.42 -13.82 13.35
CA GLY A 427 8.30 -14.45 12.02
C GLY A 427 8.28 -15.98 11.99
N GLU A 428 8.73 -16.66 13.05
CA GLU A 428 8.67 -18.12 13.16
C GLU A 428 7.48 -18.60 14.00
N THR A 429 7.09 -17.81 15.01
CA THR A 429 6.11 -18.22 16.03
C THR A 429 4.70 -17.78 15.69
N LEU A 430 4.53 -16.52 15.28
CA LEU A 430 3.23 -15.90 15.08
C LEU A 430 2.47 -16.41 13.84
N PRO A 431 3.10 -16.89 12.75
CA PRO A 431 2.37 -17.54 11.67
C PRO A 431 1.57 -18.77 12.11
N ILE A 432 2.00 -19.48 13.16
CA ILE A 432 1.26 -20.64 13.72
C ILE A 432 -0.02 -20.16 14.41
N TYR A 433 0.09 -19.11 15.22
CA TYR A 433 -1.04 -18.45 15.87
C TYR A 433 -2.02 -17.88 14.83
N LEU A 434 -1.53 -17.11 13.86
CA LEU A 434 -2.34 -16.50 12.82
C LEU A 434 -3.12 -17.52 11.99
N LYS A 435 -2.52 -18.68 11.70
CA LYS A 435 -3.22 -19.78 11.01
C LYS A 435 -4.41 -20.33 11.80
N GLN A 436 -4.36 -20.28 13.14
CA GLN A 436 -5.45 -20.74 13.99
C GLN A 436 -6.50 -19.65 14.23
N ALA A 437 -6.05 -18.41 14.44
CA ALA A 437 -6.92 -17.26 14.69
C ALA A 437 -7.66 -16.81 13.40
N TYR A 438 -7.04 -16.95 12.24
CA TYR A 438 -7.57 -16.54 10.93
C TYR A 438 -7.63 -17.74 9.96
N PRO A 439 -8.50 -18.75 10.20
CA PRO A 439 -8.55 -19.97 9.38
C PRO A 439 -9.12 -19.75 7.97
N TYR A 440 -9.70 -18.59 7.70
CA TYR A 440 -10.34 -18.23 6.42
C TYR A 440 -9.66 -17.03 5.74
N ALA A 441 -8.40 -16.73 6.09
CA ALA A 441 -7.64 -15.65 5.49
C ALA A 441 -7.58 -15.77 3.96
N GLN A 442 -7.72 -14.63 3.28
CA GLN A 442 -7.60 -14.48 1.83
C GLN A 442 -6.24 -13.90 1.47
N ALA A 443 -5.78 -14.17 0.24
CA ALA A 443 -4.54 -13.59 -0.23
C ALA A 443 -4.60 -12.06 -0.11
N ASP A 444 -3.49 -11.48 0.33
CA ASP A 444 -3.31 -10.06 0.64
C ASP A 444 -3.98 -9.56 1.94
N ASP A 445 -4.59 -10.44 2.75
CA ASP A 445 -5.02 -10.07 4.10
C ASP A 445 -3.81 -9.67 4.96
N VAL A 446 -3.96 -8.60 5.75
CA VAL A 446 -2.90 -8.01 6.58
C VAL A 446 -3.31 -7.98 8.05
N VAL A 447 -2.46 -8.52 8.94
CA VAL A 447 -2.69 -8.56 10.38
C VAL A 447 -1.45 -8.07 11.14
N ALA A 448 -1.62 -7.07 12.00
CA ALA A 448 -0.62 -6.70 13.02
C ALA A 448 -0.91 -7.42 14.33
N VAL A 449 0.06 -8.22 14.78
CA VAL A 449 -0.02 -8.97 16.03
C VAL A 449 0.71 -8.22 17.13
N VAL A 450 0.00 -7.90 18.21
CA VAL A 450 0.53 -7.25 19.43
C VAL A 450 0.84 -8.32 20.47
N TYR A 451 2.08 -8.32 20.98
CA TYR A 451 2.59 -9.37 21.86
C TYR A 451 3.70 -8.86 22.82
N TYR A 452 4.06 -9.68 23.80
CA TYR A 452 5.22 -9.48 24.66
C TYR A 452 6.48 -9.99 23.98
N ASN A 453 7.42 -9.10 23.66
CA ASN A 453 8.70 -9.46 23.10
C ASN A 453 9.62 -10.14 24.13
N TYR A 454 10.74 -10.70 23.65
CA TYR A 454 11.70 -11.43 24.50
C TYR A 454 12.24 -10.63 25.69
N ASP A 455 12.31 -9.30 25.57
CA ASP A 455 12.77 -8.40 26.63
C ASP A 455 11.64 -8.04 27.63
N GLY A 456 10.44 -8.59 27.43
CA GLY A 456 9.25 -8.32 28.24
C GLY A 456 8.55 -7.00 27.92
N GLY A 457 9.00 -6.29 26.89
CA GLY A 457 8.30 -5.13 26.33
C GLY A 457 7.14 -5.55 25.43
N ILE A 458 6.26 -4.61 25.10
CA ILE A 458 5.17 -4.84 24.14
C ILE A 458 5.68 -4.47 22.75
N SER A 459 5.37 -5.28 21.75
CA SER A 459 5.69 -5.05 20.35
C SER A 459 4.50 -5.39 19.46
N ALA A 460 4.44 -4.77 18.28
CA ALA A 460 3.53 -5.13 17.21
C ALA A 460 4.34 -5.54 15.98
N THR A 461 3.92 -6.60 15.30
CA THR A 461 4.55 -7.06 14.05
C THR A 461 3.47 -7.40 13.06
N GLU A 462 3.58 -6.84 11.85
CA GLU A 462 2.65 -7.07 10.77
C GLU A 462 2.99 -8.33 9.97
N PHE A 463 1.96 -9.02 9.51
CA PHE A 463 2.02 -10.18 8.64
C PHE A 463 1.04 -10.02 7.49
N ILE A 464 1.45 -10.49 6.32
CA ILE A 464 0.59 -10.61 5.13
C ILE A 464 0.37 -12.08 4.79
N TYR A 465 -0.84 -12.43 4.37
CA TYR A 465 -1.18 -13.77 3.92
C TYR A 465 -1.00 -13.89 2.39
N ASP A 466 -0.13 -14.80 1.94
CA ASP A 466 0.15 -14.99 0.50
C ASP A 466 -0.85 -15.93 -0.22
N GLY A 467 -1.93 -16.33 0.47
CA GLY A 467 -2.87 -17.35 0.01
C GLY A 467 -2.53 -18.78 0.45
N ALA A 468 -1.39 -18.99 1.11
CA ALA A 468 -0.99 -20.28 1.69
C ALA A 468 -0.44 -20.14 3.12
N THR A 469 0.40 -19.14 3.37
CA THR A 469 1.11 -18.92 4.64
C THR A 469 1.12 -17.44 5.03
N TRP A 470 1.13 -17.20 6.35
CA TRP A 470 1.38 -15.88 6.92
C TRP A 470 2.88 -15.60 6.93
N THR A 471 3.29 -14.48 6.35
CA THR A 471 4.68 -14.03 6.30
C THR A 471 4.82 -12.65 6.93
N GLU A 472 5.82 -12.47 7.78
CA GLU A 472 6.13 -11.19 8.42
C GLU A 472 6.40 -10.11 7.35
N THR A 473 5.70 -8.97 7.43
CA THR A 473 5.97 -7.83 6.55
C THR A 473 7.35 -7.28 6.88
N THR A 474 8.24 -7.33 5.89
CA THR A 474 9.63 -6.90 6.07
C THR A 474 9.81 -5.43 5.76
N VAL A 475 10.65 -4.73 6.55
CA VAL A 475 11.20 -3.38 6.25
C VAL A 475 12.02 -3.29 4.96
N ALA A 476 12.14 -4.38 4.19
CA ALA A 476 12.88 -4.37 2.93
C ALA A 476 12.41 -5.47 1.97
N GLN A 477 12.05 -5.08 0.74
CA GLN A 477 11.64 -5.98 -0.33
C GLN A 477 12.81 -6.39 -1.24
N THR A 478 12.66 -7.50 -1.97
CA THR A 478 13.67 -7.91 -2.96
C THR A 478 13.48 -7.13 -4.26
N SER A 479 14.49 -6.34 -4.63
CA SER A 479 14.60 -5.62 -5.89
C SER A 479 15.68 -6.25 -6.78
N SER A 480 15.73 -5.86 -8.06
CA SER A 480 16.80 -6.25 -8.96
C SER A 480 17.35 -5.07 -9.76
N ILE A 481 18.65 -5.12 -10.08
CA ILE A 481 19.34 -4.11 -10.89
C ILE A 481 20.40 -4.81 -11.76
N VAL A 482 20.65 -4.29 -12.95
CA VAL A 482 21.66 -4.85 -13.87
C VAL A 482 22.83 -3.88 -13.98
N PHE A 483 24.05 -4.42 -13.98
CA PHE A 483 25.28 -3.69 -14.28
C PHE A 483 25.92 -4.23 -15.56
N LEU A 484 26.51 -3.33 -16.36
CA LEU A 484 27.32 -3.63 -17.54
C LEU A 484 28.75 -3.15 -17.28
N LYS A 485 29.75 -3.94 -17.67
CA LYS A 485 31.14 -3.49 -17.73
C LYS A 485 31.40 -2.78 -19.06
N SER A 486 31.79 -1.52 -19.00
CA SER A 486 32.09 -0.69 -20.17
C SER A 486 33.13 0.36 -19.82
N GLY A 487 34.13 0.55 -20.70
CA GLY A 487 35.26 1.44 -20.43
C GLY A 487 36.13 0.96 -19.28
N GLY A 488 36.14 -0.35 -18.99
CA GLY A 488 36.84 -0.96 -17.87
C GLY A 488 36.14 -0.83 -16.51
N GLU A 489 34.97 -0.20 -16.44
CA GLU A 489 34.23 0.05 -15.19
C GLU A 489 32.85 -0.61 -15.20
N TRP A 490 32.39 -1.11 -14.05
CA TRP A 490 31.02 -1.57 -13.87
C TRP A 490 30.07 -0.40 -13.67
N GLN A 491 28.99 -0.35 -14.45
CA GLN A 491 28.05 0.75 -14.44
C GLN A 491 26.62 0.21 -14.50
N GLU A 492 25.68 0.93 -13.87
CA GLU A 492 24.27 0.57 -13.92
C GLU A 492 23.78 0.55 -15.37
N ALA A 493 23.19 -0.56 -15.80
CA ALA A 493 22.62 -0.69 -17.14
C ALA A 493 21.27 0.04 -17.20
N LYS A 494 21.32 1.31 -17.62
CA LYS A 494 20.15 2.17 -17.73
C LYS A 494 19.45 1.99 -19.07
N VAL A 495 18.13 2.17 -19.06
CA VAL A 495 17.30 2.24 -20.27
C VAL A 495 16.85 3.68 -20.45
N TYR A 496 17.26 4.29 -21.56
CA TYR A 496 16.97 5.69 -21.89
C TYR A 496 15.67 5.82 -22.70
N TYR A 497 15.36 4.80 -23.47
CA TYR A 497 14.13 4.71 -24.24
C TYR A 497 13.80 3.23 -24.48
N SER A 498 12.53 2.86 -24.38
CA SER A 498 12.05 1.53 -24.78
C SER A 498 10.60 1.63 -25.23
N ALA A 499 10.29 0.95 -26.34
CA ALA A 499 8.93 0.79 -26.84
C ALA A 499 8.80 -0.56 -27.54
N THR A 500 7.77 -1.35 -27.20
CA THR A 500 7.52 -2.62 -27.90
C THR A 500 7.06 -2.35 -29.33
N LEU A 501 6.36 -1.24 -29.52
CA LEU A 501 5.69 -0.84 -30.76
C LEU A 501 4.54 -1.78 -31.16
N LEU A 502 4.16 -2.72 -30.30
CA LEU A 502 3.12 -3.70 -30.55
C LEU A 502 1.80 -3.28 -29.91
N ASN A 503 0.71 -3.94 -30.28
CA ASN A 503 -0.62 -3.72 -29.70
C ASN A 503 -1.11 -2.26 -29.77
N GLY A 504 -0.68 -1.51 -30.79
CA GLY A 504 -1.04 -0.11 -30.98
C GLY A 504 -0.20 0.89 -30.18
N GLU A 505 0.85 0.44 -29.50
CA GLU A 505 1.85 1.32 -28.87
C GLU A 505 2.66 2.03 -29.97
N SER A 506 2.55 3.36 -30.11
CA SER A 506 3.31 4.08 -31.15
C SER A 506 4.75 4.40 -30.76
N GLY A 507 5.11 4.23 -29.48
CA GLY A 507 6.36 4.75 -28.91
C GLY A 507 6.42 6.29 -28.89
N GLY A 508 5.31 6.98 -29.13
CA GLY A 508 5.30 8.44 -29.31
C GLY A 508 5.93 8.91 -30.63
N PHE A 509 6.23 8.01 -31.56
CA PHE A 509 6.74 8.37 -32.87
C PHE A 509 5.74 9.21 -33.66
N THR A 510 6.28 10.13 -34.46
CA THR A 510 5.52 11.01 -35.35
C THR A 510 5.96 10.81 -36.80
N VAL A 511 5.01 10.80 -37.71
CA VAL A 511 5.24 10.65 -39.16
C VAL A 511 5.38 12.03 -39.80
N GLN A 512 6.38 12.19 -40.65
CA GLN A 512 6.64 13.38 -41.46
C GLN A 512 6.76 12.94 -42.92
N ASP A 513 5.65 12.97 -43.65
CA ASP A 513 5.59 12.62 -45.07
C ASP A 513 6.08 13.80 -45.94
N ILE A 514 7.09 13.55 -46.77
CA ILE A 514 7.69 14.55 -47.67
C ILE A 514 7.15 14.38 -49.09
N GLU A 515 7.14 13.15 -49.60
CA GLU A 515 6.58 12.79 -50.91
C GLU A 515 5.80 11.47 -50.79
N LEU A 516 4.60 11.42 -51.39
CA LEU A 516 3.66 10.31 -51.26
C LEU A 516 3.23 9.73 -52.62
N ASP A 517 3.42 10.43 -53.73
CA ASP A 517 2.99 10.05 -55.09
C ASP A 517 1.58 9.40 -55.13
N GLY A 518 0.64 10.04 -54.43
CA GLY A 518 -0.76 9.66 -54.37
C GLY A 518 -1.13 8.59 -53.32
N LEU A 519 -0.19 8.12 -52.50
CA LEU A 519 -0.49 7.34 -51.29
C LEU A 519 -1.10 8.21 -50.19
N SER A 520 -1.90 7.60 -49.31
CA SER A 520 -2.47 8.30 -48.15
C SER A 520 -1.54 8.36 -46.95
N THR A 521 -0.65 7.37 -46.82
CA THR A 521 0.38 7.28 -45.79
C THR A 521 1.45 6.29 -46.26
N ILE A 522 2.67 6.47 -45.80
CA ILE A 522 3.77 5.49 -45.93
C ILE A 522 3.84 4.60 -44.69
N TRP A 523 3.67 5.21 -43.51
CA TRP A 523 3.78 4.54 -42.22
C TRP A 523 2.41 4.18 -41.65
N THR A 524 2.28 2.94 -41.18
CA THR A 524 1.11 2.44 -40.47
C THR A 524 1.54 1.67 -39.23
N LEU A 525 0.84 1.84 -38.12
CA LEU A 525 1.12 1.09 -36.90
C LEU A 525 0.26 -0.19 -36.88
N ASP A 526 0.91 -1.34 -36.94
CA ASP A 526 0.28 -2.66 -36.88
C ASP A 526 0.43 -3.28 -35.49
N ASN A 527 -0.63 -3.88 -34.97
CA ASN A 527 -0.63 -4.44 -33.61
C ASN A 527 0.31 -5.64 -33.44
N SER A 528 0.64 -6.37 -34.51
CA SER A 528 1.44 -7.61 -34.46
C SER A 528 2.89 -7.41 -34.89
N TYR A 529 3.14 -6.40 -35.72
CA TYR A 529 4.44 -6.22 -36.37
C TYR A 529 5.07 -4.83 -36.14
N GLY A 530 4.34 -3.93 -35.46
CA GLY A 530 4.80 -2.60 -35.13
C GLY A 530 4.70 -1.61 -36.26
N TRP A 531 5.62 -0.67 -36.35
CA TRP A 531 5.60 0.34 -37.41
C TRP A 531 5.95 -0.29 -38.74
N LYS A 532 5.05 -0.14 -39.72
CA LYS A 532 5.16 -0.67 -41.06
C LYS A 532 5.24 0.45 -42.09
N GLY A 533 6.35 0.52 -42.83
CA GLY A 533 6.61 1.50 -43.88
C GLY A 533 6.55 0.87 -45.27
N SER A 534 5.78 1.45 -46.20
CA SER A 534 5.73 0.99 -47.61
C SER A 534 5.27 2.07 -48.58
N GLY A 535 6.04 2.27 -49.65
CA GLY A 535 5.68 3.04 -50.84
C GLY A 535 4.98 2.23 -51.93
N TYR A 536 4.48 1.02 -51.63
CA TYR A 536 3.77 0.20 -52.62
C TYR A 536 2.27 0.50 -52.65
N SER A 537 1.73 0.89 -53.81
CA SER A 537 0.29 1.06 -54.00
C SER A 537 -0.36 -0.29 -54.28
N ASN A 538 -1.00 -0.89 -53.28
CA ASN A 538 -1.70 -2.17 -53.45
C ASN A 538 -2.90 -2.07 -54.41
N GLY A 539 -3.55 -0.91 -54.49
CA GLY A 539 -4.68 -0.67 -55.38
C GLY A 539 -4.30 -0.67 -56.86
N ASN A 540 -3.20 -0.01 -57.20
CA ASN A 540 -2.69 0.09 -58.58
C ASN A 540 -1.66 -0.98 -58.92
N LYS A 541 -1.16 -1.71 -57.91
CA LYS A 541 -0.11 -2.72 -58.01
C LYS A 541 1.21 -2.17 -58.57
N GLU A 542 1.62 -1.00 -58.10
CA GLU A 542 2.81 -0.29 -58.57
C GLU A 542 3.63 0.28 -57.40
N ASN A 543 4.93 0.43 -57.61
CA ASN A 543 5.81 1.16 -56.70
C ASN A 543 5.61 2.67 -56.91
N LYS A 544 5.68 3.44 -55.82
CA LYS A 544 5.54 4.88 -55.82
C LYS A 544 6.86 5.55 -55.45
N GLU A 545 7.12 6.72 -56.02
CA GLU A 545 8.23 7.55 -55.57
C GLU A 545 7.81 8.21 -54.26
N THR A 546 8.48 7.90 -53.15
CA THR A 546 8.07 8.39 -51.83
C THR A 546 9.25 8.71 -50.95
N GLU A 547 9.02 9.63 -50.00
CA GLU A 547 9.94 9.97 -48.93
C GLU A 547 9.15 10.26 -47.65
N SER A 548 9.51 9.61 -46.55
CA SER A 548 8.90 9.89 -45.24
C SER A 548 9.80 9.54 -44.08
N TRP A 549 9.66 10.29 -43.00
CA TRP A 549 10.42 10.13 -41.76
C TRP A 549 9.49 9.71 -40.63
N LEU A 550 9.87 8.67 -39.91
CA LEU A 550 9.25 8.27 -38.66
C LEU A 550 10.17 8.66 -37.51
N VAL A 551 9.83 9.73 -36.78
CA VAL A 551 10.72 10.38 -35.80
C VAL A 551 10.25 10.14 -34.37
N SER A 552 11.15 9.73 -33.49
CA SER A 552 10.89 9.43 -32.07
C SER A 552 10.53 10.69 -31.28
N PRO A 553 10.02 10.55 -30.04
CA PRO A 553 10.10 11.64 -29.06
C PRO A 553 11.56 11.97 -28.72
N GLU A 554 11.76 13.06 -27.96
CA GLU A 554 13.07 13.42 -27.41
C GLU A 554 13.56 12.32 -26.45
N ILE A 555 14.80 11.88 -26.61
CA ILE A 555 15.47 10.88 -25.78
C ILE A 555 16.65 11.55 -25.09
N ASP A 556 16.66 11.50 -23.75
CA ASP A 556 17.67 12.18 -22.94
C ASP A 556 18.84 11.25 -22.60
N LEU A 557 19.99 11.45 -23.26
CA LEU A 557 21.23 10.73 -23.03
C LEU A 557 22.20 11.51 -22.12
N SER A 558 21.73 12.52 -21.38
CA SER A 558 22.57 13.33 -20.48
C SER A 558 23.28 12.51 -19.39
N LYS A 559 22.74 11.34 -19.05
CA LYS A 559 23.30 10.39 -18.08
C LYS A 559 23.75 9.08 -18.71
N ALA A 560 23.89 9.04 -20.03
CA ALA A 560 24.39 7.87 -20.76
C ALA A 560 25.90 7.78 -20.68
N VAL A 561 26.42 6.56 -20.73
CA VAL A 561 27.88 6.33 -20.71
C VAL A 561 28.34 5.61 -21.97
N ALA A 562 27.70 4.51 -22.36
CA ALA A 562 27.94 3.80 -23.60
C ALA A 562 26.62 3.32 -24.24
N PRO A 563 25.69 4.24 -24.56
CA PRO A 563 24.37 3.88 -25.04
C PRO A 563 24.42 3.14 -26.38
N VAL A 564 23.69 2.03 -26.47
CA VAL A 564 23.48 1.24 -27.68
C VAL A 564 22.01 1.20 -28.08
N LEU A 565 21.78 1.27 -29.39
CA LEU A 565 20.48 1.09 -30.02
C LEU A 565 20.24 -0.39 -30.32
N LYS A 566 19.01 -0.85 -30.03
CA LYS A 566 18.51 -2.19 -30.35
C LYS A 566 17.09 -2.10 -30.91
N PHE A 567 16.79 -2.85 -31.97
CA PHE A 567 15.43 -3.03 -32.48
C PHE A 567 15.32 -4.29 -33.35
N ASP A 568 14.11 -4.82 -33.49
CA ASP A 568 13.82 -5.88 -34.44
C ASP A 568 13.27 -5.29 -35.75
N VAL A 569 13.76 -5.79 -36.88
CA VAL A 569 13.35 -5.35 -38.21
C VAL A 569 13.13 -6.52 -39.16
N ALA A 570 12.05 -6.46 -39.93
CA ALA A 570 11.83 -7.30 -41.10
C ALA A 570 11.78 -6.42 -42.36
N ILE A 571 12.44 -6.87 -43.44
CA ILE A 571 12.45 -6.16 -44.73
C ILE A 571 12.10 -7.15 -45.84
N ASN A 572 11.18 -6.75 -46.71
CA ASN A 572 10.82 -7.52 -47.90
C ASN A 572 10.79 -6.65 -49.16
N PHE A 573 10.80 -7.29 -50.33
CA PHE A 573 10.76 -6.69 -51.67
C PHE A 573 11.96 -5.82 -52.04
N LEU A 574 13.13 -6.05 -51.43
CA LEU A 574 14.37 -5.31 -51.74
C LEU A 574 14.91 -5.60 -53.16
N ASN A 575 14.61 -6.78 -53.73
CA ASN A 575 14.91 -7.14 -55.12
C ASN A 575 16.37 -6.88 -55.58
N ALA A 576 17.35 -7.35 -54.79
CA ALA A 576 18.79 -7.23 -55.06
C ALA A 576 19.34 -5.79 -55.10
N LYS A 577 18.66 -4.85 -54.44
CA LYS A 577 19.16 -3.50 -54.12
C LYS A 577 19.82 -3.47 -52.72
N THR A 578 20.38 -2.32 -52.34
CA THR A 578 20.94 -2.09 -51.00
C THR A 578 19.88 -1.50 -50.08
N VAL A 579 19.81 -1.93 -48.82
CA VAL A 579 18.85 -1.37 -47.85
C VAL A 579 19.07 0.13 -47.67
N ASP A 580 20.32 0.56 -47.53
CA ASP A 580 20.68 1.97 -47.30
C ASP A 580 20.28 2.92 -48.44
N ASP A 581 19.94 2.40 -49.63
CA ASP A 581 19.40 3.22 -50.73
C ASP A 581 17.93 3.63 -50.47
N TYR A 582 17.22 2.89 -49.61
CA TYR A 582 15.76 2.99 -49.41
C TYR A 582 15.35 3.16 -47.95
N PHE A 583 16.23 2.84 -47.00
CA PHE A 583 15.92 2.87 -45.58
C PHE A 583 17.16 3.13 -44.74
N SER A 584 17.07 4.10 -43.83
CA SER A 584 18.16 4.44 -42.93
C SER A 584 17.66 4.77 -41.53
N VAL A 585 18.55 4.62 -40.55
CA VAL A 585 18.33 5.05 -39.17
C VAL A 585 19.22 6.26 -38.91
N ASN A 586 18.63 7.35 -38.42
CA ASN A 586 19.35 8.61 -38.25
C ASN A 586 19.13 9.19 -36.85
N VAL A 587 20.07 10.01 -36.41
CA VAL A 587 20.00 10.74 -35.14
C VAL A 587 20.10 12.24 -35.40
N SER A 588 19.28 13.03 -34.71
CA SER A 588 19.33 14.49 -34.72
C SER A 588 19.36 15.02 -33.29
N THR A 589 20.08 16.12 -33.08
CA THR A 589 20.12 16.88 -31.82
C THR A 589 19.41 18.23 -31.92
N ASP A 590 18.99 18.62 -33.14
CA ASP A 590 18.38 19.92 -33.44
C ASP A 590 16.97 19.82 -34.04
N TYR A 591 16.43 18.61 -34.18
CA TYR A 591 15.08 18.40 -34.68
C TYR A 591 14.02 19.17 -33.89
N SER A 592 13.22 19.96 -34.62
CA SER A 592 12.20 20.83 -34.05
C SER A 592 10.87 20.71 -34.79
N ARG A 593 10.39 19.46 -34.93
CA ARG A 593 9.10 19.07 -35.56
C ARG A 593 9.03 19.16 -37.08
N ASP A 594 10.12 19.50 -37.75
CA ASP A 594 10.25 19.50 -39.21
C ASP A 594 11.55 18.77 -39.60
N ALA A 595 11.41 17.59 -40.20
CA ALA A 595 12.54 16.72 -40.55
C ALA A 595 13.43 17.32 -41.64
N THR A 596 12.90 18.21 -42.49
CA THR A 596 13.62 18.80 -43.62
C THR A 596 14.56 19.93 -43.23
N THR A 597 14.38 20.47 -42.01
CA THR A 597 15.19 21.58 -41.48
C THR A 597 16.21 21.13 -40.43
N ALA A 598 16.10 19.88 -39.97
CA ALA A 598 16.98 19.29 -38.98
C ALA A 598 18.26 18.73 -39.61
N THR A 599 19.32 18.63 -38.82
CA THR A 599 20.55 17.94 -39.18
C THR A 599 20.45 16.49 -38.74
N TRP A 600 20.73 15.56 -39.65
CA TRP A 600 20.62 14.11 -39.41
C TRP A 600 21.95 13.43 -39.65
N ASP A 601 22.45 12.76 -38.61
CA ASP A 601 23.60 11.87 -38.67
C ASP A 601 23.11 10.44 -38.89
N GLN A 602 23.44 9.86 -40.04
CA GLN A 602 23.07 8.49 -40.38
C GLN A 602 23.91 7.48 -39.60
N LEU A 603 23.24 6.54 -38.93
CA LEU A 603 23.90 5.45 -38.20
C LEU A 603 24.33 4.34 -39.16
N GLU A 604 25.51 3.76 -38.91
CA GLU A 604 26.00 2.60 -39.66
C GLU A 604 25.36 1.31 -39.11
N ILE A 605 24.56 0.63 -39.95
CA ILE A 605 23.87 -0.61 -39.60
C ILE A 605 24.36 -1.74 -40.51
N THR A 606 25.05 -2.72 -39.92
CA THR A 606 25.61 -3.87 -40.67
C THR A 606 24.77 -5.14 -40.57
N GLN A 607 23.70 -5.12 -39.76
CA GLN A 607 22.88 -6.27 -39.39
C GLN A 607 21.53 -6.33 -40.12
N TRP A 608 21.40 -5.63 -41.24
CA TRP A 608 20.17 -5.65 -42.03
C TRP A 608 19.80 -7.07 -42.49
N PRO A 609 18.50 -7.46 -42.45
CA PRO A 609 18.05 -8.70 -43.06
C PRO A 609 18.23 -8.66 -44.59
N GLU A 610 18.24 -9.82 -45.25
CA GLU A 610 18.43 -9.94 -46.70
C GLU A 610 17.38 -9.18 -47.56
N GLY A 611 16.30 -8.70 -46.97
CA GLY A 611 15.30 -7.90 -47.68
C GLY A 611 14.31 -8.71 -48.54
N ASN A 612 14.18 -10.02 -48.28
CA ASN A 612 13.41 -10.95 -49.11
C ASN A 612 12.39 -11.80 -48.32
N SER A 613 12.18 -11.51 -47.03
CA SER A 613 11.28 -12.29 -46.17
C SER A 613 10.68 -11.45 -45.04
N TRP A 614 9.62 -11.97 -44.42
CA TRP A 614 9.01 -11.37 -43.22
C TRP A 614 9.65 -11.87 -41.91
N SER A 615 10.84 -12.45 -42.00
CA SER A 615 11.57 -12.89 -40.81
C SER A 615 12.22 -11.67 -40.17
N PHE A 616 11.98 -11.48 -38.87
CA PHE A 616 12.63 -10.43 -38.12
C PHE A 616 14.09 -10.80 -37.82
N SER A 617 14.98 -9.84 -38.07
CA SER A 617 16.34 -9.83 -37.55
C SER A 617 16.44 -8.80 -36.43
N THR A 618 17.23 -9.08 -35.41
CA THR A 618 17.55 -8.10 -34.37
C THR A 618 18.78 -7.30 -34.80
N VAL A 619 18.63 -5.98 -34.87
CA VAL A 619 19.75 -5.05 -34.92
C VAL A 619 20.10 -4.70 -33.47
N GLU A 620 21.35 -4.91 -33.06
CA GLU A 620 21.81 -4.57 -31.72
C GLU A 620 23.28 -4.12 -31.68
N GLY A 621 23.67 -3.43 -30.62
CA GLY A 621 25.06 -2.96 -30.43
C GLY A 621 25.45 -1.76 -31.30
N VAL A 622 24.47 -1.05 -31.88
CA VAL A 622 24.70 0.18 -32.64
C VAL A 622 25.02 1.30 -31.65
N LYS A 623 26.29 1.73 -31.60
CA LYS A 623 26.77 2.67 -30.59
C LYS A 623 26.26 4.09 -30.84
N LEU A 624 25.90 4.77 -29.76
CA LEU A 624 25.48 6.17 -29.73
C LEU A 624 26.46 7.04 -28.90
N ASP A 625 27.72 6.61 -28.76
CA ASP A 625 28.78 7.27 -27.96
C ASP A 625 28.92 8.77 -28.27
N ALA A 626 28.75 9.16 -29.54
CA ALA A 626 28.85 10.55 -29.99
C ALA A 626 27.78 11.48 -29.37
N TYR A 627 26.69 10.90 -28.86
CA TYR A 627 25.54 11.62 -28.33
C TYR A 627 25.43 11.56 -26.80
N VAL A 628 26.41 10.95 -26.12
CA VAL A 628 26.52 10.99 -24.66
C VAL A 628 26.50 12.44 -24.18
N GLY A 629 25.68 12.73 -23.16
CA GLY A 629 25.52 14.07 -22.61
C GLY A 629 24.48 14.94 -23.33
N GLN A 630 23.84 14.45 -24.40
CA GLN A 630 22.93 15.22 -25.24
C GLN A 630 21.49 14.69 -25.20
N LYS A 631 20.55 15.51 -25.69
CA LYS A 631 19.19 15.09 -26.01
C LYS A 631 19.12 14.83 -27.51
N ILE A 632 18.53 13.70 -27.90
CA ILE A 632 18.47 13.26 -29.29
C ILE A 632 17.06 12.92 -29.74
N TYR A 633 16.89 12.84 -31.05
CA TYR A 633 15.75 12.24 -31.72
C TYR A 633 16.27 11.16 -32.68
N LEU A 634 15.71 9.96 -32.59
CA LEU A 634 15.97 8.86 -33.52
C LEU A 634 14.93 8.92 -34.64
N SER A 635 15.33 8.67 -35.88
CA SER A 635 14.39 8.52 -36.98
C SER A 635 14.66 7.29 -37.83
N PHE A 636 13.58 6.77 -38.40
CA PHE A 636 13.60 5.81 -39.50
C PHE A 636 13.18 6.56 -40.77
N HIS A 637 14.11 6.74 -41.70
CA HIS A 637 13.89 7.44 -42.96
C HIS A 637 13.62 6.42 -44.06
N TYR A 638 12.50 6.57 -44.75
CA TYR A 638 12.03 5.69 -45.79
C TYR A 638 12.01 6.41 -47.14
N LEU A 639 12.54 5.75 -48.16
CA LEU A 639 12.55 6.16 -49.55
C LEU A 639 12.01 5.02 -50.43
N SER A 640 11.36 5.38 -51.54
CA SER A 640 11.06 4.44 -52.62
C SER A 640 11.04 5.14 -53.98
N ASP A 641 11.15 4.36 -55.04
CA ASP A 641 11.11 4.85 -56.42
C ASP A 641 10.28 3.90 -57.31
N SER A 642 10.19 4.22 -58.60
CA SER A 642 9.45 3.38 -59.56
C SER A 642 10.04 1.97 -59.76
N GLU A 643 11.31 1.74 -59.42
CA GLU A 643 11.99 0.44 -59.52
C GLU A 643 11.78 -0.41 -58.26
N SER A 644 11.79 0.19 -57.07
CA SER A 644 11.70 -0.52 -55.78
C SER A 644 10.92 0.27 -54.73
N ALA A 645 9.96 -0.42 -54.09
CA ALA A 645 9.28 0.03 -52.88
C ALA A 645 9.34 -1.09 -51.85
N ILE A 646 10.36 -1.07 -51.00
CA ILE A 646 10.53 -2.09 -49.97
C ILE A 646 9.41 -1.99 -48.94
N THR A 647 9.17 -3.07 -48.20
CA THR A 647 8.34 -2.96 -46.99
C THR A 647 9.20 -3.26 -45.78
N VAL A 648 9.15 -2.35 -44.80
CA VAL A 648 9.88 -2.46 -43.54
C VAL A 648 8.88 -2.59 -42.39
N GLU A 649 9.16 -3.46 -41.43
CA GLU A 649 8.39 -3.62 -40.18
C GLU A 649 9.35 -3.54 -39.00
N ILE A 650 9.06 -2.69 -38.01
CA ILE A 650 9.96 -2.34 -36.90
C ILE A 650 9.25 -2.50 -35.56
N LYS A 651 9.89 -3.20 -34.63
CA LYS A 651 9.39 -3.40 -33.26
C LYS A 651 10.49 -3.58 -32.23
N ASN A 652 10.12 -3.63 -30.95
CA ASN A 652 11.01 -3.91 -29.82
C ASN A 652 12.24 -2.99 -29.79
N LEU A 653 12.00 -1.68 -29.90
CA LEU A 653 13.04 -0.67 -29.93
C LEU A 653 13.48 -0.31 -28.51
N SER A 654 14.78 -0.33 -28.23
CA SER A 654 15.36 0.24 -27.01
C SER A 654 16.66 0.99 -27.27
N ILE A 655 16.89 2.01 -26.45
CA ILE A 655 18.20 2.63 -26.24
C ILE A 655 18.55 2.43 -24.79
N GLN A 656 19.66 1.77 -24.54
CA GLN A 656 20.10 1.33 -23.23
C GLN A 656 21.62 1.28 -23.19
N GLU A 657 22.21 1.08 -22.02
CA GLU A 657 23.63 0.71 -21.91
C GLU A 657 23.92 -0.66 -22.55
#